data_AF-A0A971ZH76-F1
#
_entry.id   AF-A0A971ZH76-F1
#
_cell.length_a   1.000
_cell.length_b   1.000
_cell.length_c   1.000
_cell.angle_alpha   90.00
_cell.angle_beta   90.00
_cell.angle_gamma   90.00
#
_symmetry.space_group_name_H-M   'P 1'
#
loop_
_entity.id
_entity.type
_entity.pdbx_description
1 polymer ?
#
loop_
_entity_poly.entity_id
_entity_poly.type
_entity_poly.pdbx_seq_one_letter_code
_entity_poly.pdbx_strand_id
1 'polypeptide(L)'
;MLSKSSYSKFMIFFLAMVLVLVALPTYSFAISNPWDPYKEYMQNSIAKRQLRGAWISTTLNLDWPSTETININNDKERIERTKNELIAILDKAVDMNMNAVFLQVSPEGDAFYKSDIVPWSRYLTGTFGKDPGFDPLAFAVEQAHKRNLEIHAWFNPYRVSMNTNSATIESLNIEKSVYREHPDWIRTAYDRFVVDPGIPEARKWVKDRVMEVVKKYDIDGIHFDDYFYHEKYIGELDDDNTFNKYNLENFSYKEDWRRNNTYLLIKEISQEIRKAKPWVKFGISPAAVWRNKQDDERGSNTRAGIPNYDRSFADTKKWVEEEIIDYIAPQVYFSFANPYVPYGEIASWWSNIIKDKNVHLYIGQALYKVNDDEDIYFKNNLAIEEFARQHKFNTGKTEVMGSIMFRFKNLYDANKQDVVNTIKNSFWSTKALVPVMDWKGGQAPARPTDGRIEALSYGNKLSWIDNDENTSYYAIYRTNKGNTLDINSNRAAIELIATVKKSNKKVQEFIDRTNSNLDDVVYAVTALDRLHHESKELIIGTGQSNYFYDVNRGQAWAIEAVDSLHEKDIINGVGHGKFAPKRNITRADFLIIVMNSFGIKADTHVTNNFSDAGNRYYTKYLGTAKNIGLVLGVGNNLFLPEKNMSRQDMFVVLYRVLDKLGKLPEYVELAKKFEDFSDIGEISDYAVEAIKYLVEAGLVQGNGSKLKPKAMATRAEAAQVIYNIISK
;
A
#
# COMPACT_ATOMS: atom_id res chain seq x y z
N MET A 1 35.23 -71.53 -37.73
CA MET A 1 35.34 -71.92 -36.30
C MET A 1 36.21 -70.90 -35.58
N LEU A 2 35.61 -69.95 -34.85
CA LEU A 2 36.38 -69.05 -33.99
C LEU A 2 36.86 -69.84 -32.76
N SER A 3 38.16 -69.76 -32.45
CA SER A 3 38.76 -70.53 -31.36
C SER A 3 38.16 -70.14 -30.01
N LYS A 4 38.12 -71.07 -29.04
CA LYS A 4 37.62 -70.84 -27.66
C LYS A 4 38.18 -69.58 -27.00
N SER A 5 39.39 -69.14 -27.38
CA SER A 5 40.02 -67.90 -26.91
C SER A 5 39.30 -66.63 -27.39
N SER A 6 38.79 -66.63 -28.62
CA SER A 6 38.09 -65.47 -29.20
C SER A 6 36.71 -65.26 -28.56
N TYR A 7 36.01 -66.34 -28.20
CA TYR A 7 34.73 -66.27 -27.48
C TYR A 7 34.89 -65.72 -26.06
N SER A 8 35.94 -66.14 -25.34
CA SER A 8 36.23 -65.64 -24.00
C SER A 8 36.56 -64.14 -24.01
N LYS A 9 37.38 -63.67 -24.95
CA LYS A 9 37.69 -62.24 -25.09
C LYS A 9 36.46 -61.41 -25.48
N PHE A 10 35.61 -61.92 -26.37
CA PHE A 10 34.37 -61.23 -26.74
C PHE A 10 33.38 -61.16 -25.57
N MET A 11 33.26 -62.23 -24.78
CA MET A 11 32.38 -62.27 -23.62
C MET A 11 32.87 -61.36 -22.49
N ILE A 12 34.19 -61.28 -22.26
CA ILE A 12 34.79 -60.34 -21.29
C ILE A 12 34.63 -58.89 -21.76
N PHE A 13 34.80 -58.62 -23.05
CA PHE A 13 34.58 -57.28 -23.60
C PHE A 13 33.11 -56.87 -23.52
N PHE A 14 32.18 -57.79 -23.77
CA PHE A 14 30.73 -57.56 -23.64
C PHE A 14 30.31 -57.37 -22.18
N LEU A 15 30.84 -58.17 -21.24
CA LEU A 15 30.63 -57.99 -19.80
C LEU A 15 31.23 -56.68 -19.28
N ALA A 16 32.41 -56.28 -19.76
CA ALA A 16 33.02 -54.99 -19.41
C ALA A 16 32.20 -53.81 -19.98
N MET A 17 31.65 -53.92 -21.19
CA MET A 17 30.77 -52.89 -21.77
C MET A 17 29.44 -52.79 -21.01
N VAL A 18 28.86 -53.92 -20.60
CA VAL A 18 27.66 -53.96 -19.74
C VAL A 18 27.97 -53.41 -18.35
N LEU A 19 29.13 -53.71 -17.75
CA LEU A 19 29.54 -53.13 -16.47
C LEU A 19 29.85 -51.63 -16.56
N VAL A 20 30.37 -51.12 -17.68
CA VAL A 20 30.55 -49.68 -17.92
C VAL A 20 29.22 -48.97 -18.19
N LEU A 21 28.24 -49.65 -18.82
CA LEU A 21 26.87 -49.13 -18.99
C LEU A 21 26.05 -49.18 -17.69
N VAL A 22 26.33 -50.13 -16.78
CA VAL A 22 25.68 -50.25 -15.47
C VAL A 22 26.39 -49.41 -14.39
N ALA A 23 27.63 -48.99 -14.63
CA ALA A 23 28.41 -48.10 -13.76
C ALA A 23 28.55 -46.68 -14.31
N LEU A 24 27.73 -46.26 -15.28
CA LEU A 24 27.41 -44.85 -15.38
C LEU A 24 26.67 -44.50 -14.09
N PRO A 25 27.07 -43.45 -13.35
CA PRO A 25 26.18 -42.90 -12.35
C PRO A 25 24.90 -42.61 -13.11
N THR A 26 23.81 -43.26 -12.75
CA THR A 26 22.51 -42.66 -12.91
C THR A 26 22.59 -41.37 -12.11
N TYR A 27 23.16 -40.32 -12.71
CA TYR A 27 22.70 -38.99 -12.46
C TYR A 27 21.22 -39.10 -12.84
N SER A 28 20.41 -39.43 -11.84
CA SER A 28 19.02 -39.06 -11.80
C SER A 28 19.06 -37.57 -12.11
N PHE A 29 18.85 -37.22 -13.37
CA PHE A 29 18.47 -35.87 -13.73
C PHE A 29 17.17 -35.68 -12.97
N ALA A 30 17.27 -35.12 -11.76
CA ALA A 30 16.11 -34.80 -10.96
C ALA A 30 15.21 -33.99 -11.88
N ILE A 31 14.03 -34.53 -12.19
CA ILE A 31 13.06 -33.83 -13.01
C ILE A 31 12.82 -32.51 -12.30
N SER A 32 13.17 -31.40 -12.95
CA SER A 32 12.98 -30.08 -12.37
C SER A 32 11.50 -29.90 -12.08
N ASN A 33 11.16 -29.46 -10.87
CA ASN A 33 9.77 -29.17 -10.55
C ASN A 33 9.26 -28.03 -11.44
N PRO A 34 7.97 -27.98 -11.77
CA PRO A 34 7.41 -26.93 -12.64
C PRO A 34 7.63 -25.49 -12.15
N TRP A 35 7.87 -25.30 -10.85
CA TRP A 35 8.17 -24.00 -10.24
C TRP A 35 9.66 -23.65 -10.15
N ASP A 36 10.57 -24.59 -10.47
CA ASP A 36 12.02 -24.37 -10.37
C ASP A 36 12.53 -23.14 -11.14
N PRO A 37 12.00 -22.79 -12.34
CA PRO A 37 12.41 -21.58 -13.06
C PRO A 37 12.12 -20.26 -12.34
N TYR A 38 11.25 -20.27 -11.33
CA TYR A 38 10.76 -19.06 -10.66
C TYR A 38 11.24 -18.93 -9.20
N LYS A 39 12.20 -19.77 -8.77
CA LYS A 39 12.70 -19.82 -7.39
C LYS A 39 13.21 -18.49 -6.86
N GLU A 40 13.75 -17.62 -7.71
CA GLU A 40 14.21 -16.29 -7.32
C GLU A 40 13.08 -15.42 -6.75
N TYR A 41 11.85 -15.58 -7.25
CA TYR A 41 10.66 -14.85 -6.77
C TYR A 41 9.96 -15.54 -5.59
N MET A 42 10.32 -16.79 -5.26
CA MET A 42 9.63 -17.57 -4.22
C MET A 42 10.26 -17.41 -2.82
N GLN A 43 10.94 -16.29 -2.57
CA GLN A 43 11.49 -15.97 -1.26
C GLN A 43 10.40 -15.47 -0.30
N ASN A 44 10.57 -15.74 1.00
CA ASN A 44 9.70 -15.14 2.01
C ASN A 44 9.93 -13.63 2.02
N SER A 45 8.98 -12.89 1.45
CA SER A 45 8.99 -11.44 1.36
C SER A 45 7.78 -10.87 2.09
N ILE A 46 7.95 -9.67 2.61
CA ILE A 46 6.89 -8.90 3.25
C ILE A 46 6.74 -7.63 2.42
N ALA A 47 5.51 -7.24 2.12
CA ALA A 47 5.19 -6.01 1.43
C ALA A 47 4.29 -5.14 2.31
N LYS A 48 4.66 -3.87 2.48
CA LYS A 48 3.82 -2.88 3.18
C LYS A 48 2.59 -2.53 2.36
N ARG A 49 2.75 -2.48 1.04
CA ARG A 49 1.70 -2.11 0.09
C ARG A 49 1.36 -3.31 -0.78
N GLN A 50 0.11 -3.77 -0.68
CA GLN A 50 -0.41 -4.87 -1.47
C GLN A 50 -1.93 -4.78 -1.49
N LEU A 51 -2.53 -4.82 -2.67
CA LEU A 51 -3.98 -4.97 -2.76
C LEU A 51 -4.35 -6.41 -2.38
N ARG A 52 -5.25 -6.55 -1.42
CA ARG A 52 -5.77 -7.83 -0.96
C ARG A 52 -7.28 -7.74 -0.97
N GLY A 53 -7.90 -8.55 -1.82
CA GLY A 53 -9.36 -8.54 -1.94
C GLY A 53 -9.95 -9.86 -2.42
N ALA A 54 -11.25 -9.82 -2.63
CA ALA A 54 -12.03 -10.94 -3.14
C ALA A 54 -13.27 -10.43 -3.90
N TRP A 55 -13.69 -11.20 -4.89
CA TRP A 55 -14.92 -10.96 -5.63
C TRP A 55 -16.13 -11.48 -4.84
N ILE A 56 -17.14 -10.61 -4.72
CA ILE A 56 -18.46 -10.91 -4.14
C ILE A 56 -19.45 -10.94 -5.30
N SER A 57 -19.71 -12.13 -5.83
CA SER A 57 -20.63 -12.37 -6.95
C SER A 57 -22.08 -12.38 -6.49
N THR A 58 -22.92 -11.61 -7.17
CA THR A 58 -24.36 -11.53 -6.89
C THR A 58 -25.20 -12.31 -7.89
N THR A 59 -24.68 -12.55 -9.09
CA THR A 59 -25.31 -13.42 -10.10
C THR A 59 -25.59 -14.80 -9.48
N LEU A 60 -26.80 -15.32 -9.69
CA LEU A 60 -27.27 -16.60 -9.13
C LEU A 60 -27.13 -16.71 -7.60
N ASN A 61 -27.08 -15.59 -6.88
CA ASN A 61 -26.92 -15.56 -5.42
C ASN A 61 -25.67 -16.33 -4.95
N LEU A 62 -24.61 -16.27 -5.78
CA LEU A 62 -23.41 -17.05 -5.59
C LEU A 62 -22.73 -16.74 -4.25
N ASP A 63 -22.49 -15.46 -3.93
CA ASP A 63 -21.90 -15.00 -2.67
C ASP A 63 -22.90 -14.24 -1.80
N TRP A 64 -23.63 -13.28 -2.38
CA TRP A 64 -24.54 -12.39 -1.65
C TRP A 64 -25.64 -11.81 -2.55
N PRO A 65 -26.86 -11.59 -2.03
CA PRO A 65 -27.45 -12.19 -0.83
C PRO A 65 -27.61 -13.70 -1.01
N SER A 66 -27.77 -14.46 0.08
CA SER A 66 -28.00 -15.90 -0.02
C SER A 66 -29.35 -16.25 -0.64
N THR A 67 -29.45 -17.44 -1.22
CA THR A 67 -30.73 -17.98 -1.73
C THR A 67 -31.79 -18.09 -0.65
N GLU A 68 -31.37 -18.43 0.58
CA GLU A 68 -32.22 -18.51 1.75
C GLU A 68 -32.81 -17.14 2.09
N THR A 69 -31.99 -16.08 2.00
CA THR A 69 -32.44 -14.71 2.27
C THR A 69 -33.44 -14.21 1.24
N ILE A 70 -33.21 -14.43 -0.06
CA ILE A 70 -34.15 -13.93 -1.08
C ILE A 70 -35.51 -14.62 -1.05
N ASN A 71 -35.58 -15.84 -0.50
CA ASN A 71 -36.82 -16.60 -0.33
C ASN A 71 -37.67 -16.16 0.88
N ILE A 72 -37.20 -15.16 1.66
CA ILE A 72 -37.95 -14.61 2.79
C ILE A 72 -39.07 -13.70 2.26
N ASN A 73 -40.32 -14.06 2.57
CA ASN A 73 -41.52 -13.31 2.16
C ASN A 73 -41.69 -11.98 2.89
N ASN A 74 -41.26 -11.89 4.15
CA ASN A 74 -41.35 -10.66 4.93
C ASN A 74 -40.24 -9.68 4.50
N ASP A 75 -40.60 -8.57 3.87
CA ASP A 75 -39.63 -7.61 3.34
C ASP A 75 -38.70 -7.04 4.43
N LYS A 76 -39.20 -6.76 5.64
CA LYS A 76 -38.37 -6.23 6.74
C LYS A 76 -37.30 -7.25 7.16
N GLU A 77 -37.68 -8.50 7.33
CA GLU A 77 -36.77 -9.59 7.68
C GLU A 77 -35.75 -9.86 6.55
N ARG A 78 -36.20 -9.90 5.29
CA ARG A 78 -35.31 -10.06 4.12
C ARG A 78 -34.26 -8.95 4.08
N ILE A 79 -34.67 -7.70 4.23
CA ILE A 79 -33.78 -6.53 4.20
C ILE A 79 -32.77 -6.61 5.34
N GLU A 80 -33.21 -6.91 6.56
CA GLU A 80 -32.34 -7.04 7.72
C GLU A 80 -31.30 -8.16 7.53
N ARG A 81 -31.74 -9.34 7.08
CA ARG A 81 -30.84 -10.47 6.83
C ARG A 81 -29.87 -10.18 5.67
N THR A 82 -30.33 -9.55 4.60
CA THR A 82 -29.48 -9.11 3.48
C THR A 82 -28.37 -8.18 3.97
N LYS A 83 -28.69 -7.21 4.82
CA LYS A 83 -27.71 -6.28 5.41
C LYS A 83 -26.73 -6.99 6.33
N ASN A 84 -27.21 -7.89 7.18
CA ASN A 84 -26.38 -8.64 8.12
C ASN A 84 -25.41 -9.59 7.40
N GLU A 85 -25.83 -10.24 6.32
CA GLU A 85 -24.94 -11.07 5.49
C GLU A 85 -23.82 -10.23 4.86
N LEU A 86 -24.13 -9.03 4.35
CA LEU A 86 -23.09 -8.16 3.79
C LEU A 86 -22.11 -7.69 4.87
N ILE A 87 -22.62 -7.30 6.04
CA ILE A 87 -21.79 -6.95 7.20
C ILE A 87 -20.83 -8.10 7.54
N ALA A 88 -21.33 -9.33 7.63
CA ALA A 88 -20.51 -10.51 7.94
C ALA A 88 -19.44 -10.78 6.88
N ILE A 89 -19.74 -10.57 5.61
CA ILE A 89 -18.78 -10.63 4.50
C ILE A 89 -17.67 -9.58 4.70
N LEU A 90 -18.04 -8.32 4.96
CA LEU A 90 -17.06 -7.25 5.14
C LEU A 90 -16.21 -7.45 6.42
N ASP A 91 -16.80 -7.95 7.51
CA ASP A 91 -16.08 -8.32 8.72
C ASP A 91 -15.07 -9.45 8.45
N LYS A 92 -15.45 -10.45 7.65
CA LYS A 92 -14.52 -11.52 7.24
C LYS A 92 -13.39 -11.00 6.36
N ALA A 93 -13.64 -10.01 5.51
CA ALA A 93 -12.59 -9.38 4.72
C ALA A 93 -11.54 -8.72 5.63
N VAL A 94 -11.98 -7.99 6.66
CA VAL A 94 -11.09 -7.40 7.68
C VAL A 94 -10.33 -8.47 8.46
N ASP A 95 -11.00 -9.57 8.86
CA ASP A 95 -10.38 -10.72 9.54
C ASP A 95 -9.27 -11.37 8.70
N MET A 96 -9.40 -11.35 7.37
CA MET A 96 -8.41 -11.85 6.44
C MET A 96 -7.30 -10.83 6.12
N ASN A 97 -7.27 -9.67 6.79
CA ASN A 97 -6.39 -8.53 6.48
C ASN A 97 -6.49 -8.08 5.01
N MET A 98 -7.70 -8.13 4.43
CA MET A 98 -8.00 -7.51 3.13
C MET A 98 -8.17 -6.01 3.27
N ASN A 99 -7.96 -5.29 2.17
CA ASN A 99 -8.14 -3.84 2.08
C ASN A 99 -9.08 -3.41 0.93
N ALA A 100 -9.60 -4.36 0.15
CA ALA A 100 -10.58 -4.09 -0.91
C ALA A 100 -11.58 -5.23 -1.09
N VAL A 101 -12.80 -4.90 -1.54
CA VAL A 101 -13.81 -5.86 -1.99
C VAL A 101 -14.36 -5.46 -3.36
N PHE A 102 -14.67 -6.46 -4.20
CA PHE A 102 -15.18 -6.28 -5.55
C PHE A 102 -16.62 -6.78 -5.61
N LEU A 103 -17.59 -5.89 -5.41
CA LEU A 103 -19.00 -6.24 -5.28
C LEU A 103 -19.71 -6.16 -6.63
N GLN A 104 -20.32 -7.25 -7.09
CA GLN A 104 -21.08 -7.25 -8.33
C GLN A 104 -22.38 -6.45 -8.18
N VAL A 105 -22.42 -5.24 -8.73
CA VAL A 105 -23.58 -4.34 -8.63
C VAL A 105 -24.51 -4.42 -9.84
N SER A 106 -24.07 -5.07 -10.91
CA SER A 106 -24.80 -5.21 -12.18
C SER A 106 -24.48 -6.58 -12.79
N PRO A 107 -25.18 -7.65 -12.37
CA PRO A 107 -24.95 -9.00 -12.89
C PRO A 107 -25.55 -9.29 -14.28
N GLU A 108 -26.75 -8.75 -14.62
CA GLU A 108 -27.43 -9.01 -15.90
C GLU A 108 -28.40 -7.89 -16.33
N GLY A 109 -27.86 -6.79 -16.87
CA GLY A 109 -28.70 -5.69 -17.40
C GLY A 109 -29.55 -4.99 -16.35
N ASP A 110 -29.18 -5.12 -15.08
CA ASP A 110 -29.93 -4.74 -13.90
C ASP A 110 -29.04 -4.02 -12.87
N ALA A 111 -29.58 -3.74 -11.68
CA ALA A 111 -28.90 -3.00 -10.63
C ALA A 111 -29.13 -3.52 -9.21
N PHE A 112 -28.06 -3.51 -8.43
CA PHE A 112 -28.01 -3.58 -6.96
C PHE A 112 -27.93 -2.17 -6.33
N TYR A 113 -28.49 -1.18 -7.01
CA TYR A 113 -28.48 0.22 -6.65
C TYR A 113 -29.70 0.90 -7.28
N LYS A 114 -30.10 2.06 -6.75
CA LYS A 114 -31.26 2.78 -7.28
C LYS A 114 -30.92 3.42 -8.63
N SER A 115 -31.38 2.79 -9.70
CA SER A 115 -31.12 3.23 -11.08
C SER A 115 -32.32 3.90 -11.75
N ASP A 116 -32.02 4.97 -12.50
CA ASP A 116 -32.95 5.58 -13.42
C ASP A 116 -32.91 4.93 -14.82
N ILE A 117 -31.90 4.08 -15.08
CA ILE A 117 -31.60 3.49 -16.40
C ILE A 117 -32.02 2.03 -16.49
N VAL A 118 -31.85 1.24 -15.42
CA VAL A 118 -32.08 -0.22 -15.43
C VAL A 118 -32.99 -0.68 -14.29
N PRO A 119 -33.65 -1.84 -14.42
CA PRO A 119 -34.48 -2.41 -13.36
C PRO A 119 -33.64 -2.92 -12.19
N TRP A 120 -34.31 -3.09 -11.04
CA TRP A 120 -33.75 -3.80 -9.89
C TRP A 120 -33.42 -5.25 -10.23
N SER A 121 -32.29 -5.73 -9.69
CA SER A 121 -31.88 -7.12 -9.91
C SER A 121 -32.83 -8.12 -9.26
N ARG A 122 -33.12 -9.20 -9.98
CA ARG A 122 -33.89 -10.33 -9.45
C ARG A 122 -33.19 -11.01 -8.27
N TYR A 123 -31.87 -10.90 -8.17
CA TYR A 123 -31.09 -11.55 -7.12
C TYR A 123 -31.21 -10.87 -5.74
N LEU A 124 -32.01 -9.80 -5.63
CA LEU A 124 -32.37 -9.17 -4.35
C LEU A 124 -33.69 -9.67 -3.77
N THR A 125 -34.65 -10.06 -4.64
CA THR A 125 -36.05 -10.29 -4.24
C THR A 125 -36.69 -11.53 -4.87
N GLY A 126 -35.96 -12.23 -5.73
CA GLY A 126 -36.48 -13.30 -6.59
C GLY A 126 -37.26 -12.80 -7.82
N THR A 127 -37.56 -11.50 -7.93
CA THR A 127 -38.37 -10.91 -9.01
C THR A 127 -37.61 -9.80 -9.72
N PHE A 128 -37.45 -9.90 -11.04
CA PHE A 128 -36.78 -8.88 -11.85
C PHE A 128 -37.57 -7.56 -11.82
N GLY A 129 -36.90 -6.44 -11.55
CA GLY A 129 -37.51 -5.11 -11.45
C GLY A 129 -38.21 -4.78 -10.12
N LYS A 130 -38.35 -5.73 -9.20
CA LYS A 130 -38.99 -5.47 -7.91
C LYS A 130 -38.04 -4.72 -6.97
N ASP A 131 -38.50 -3.57 -6.47
CA ASP A 131 -37.78 -2.77 -5.47
C ASP A 131 -37.51 -3.58 -4.20
N PRO A 132 -36.23 -3.69 -3.74
CA PRO A 132 -35.87 -4.45 -2.56
C PRO A 132 -36.26 -3.77 -1.23
N GLY A 133 -36.67 -2.50 -1.26
CA GLY A 133 -37.06 -1.69 -0.10
C GLY A 133 -35.90 -0.89 0.55
N PHE A 134 -34.70 -0.92 -0.04
CA PHE A 134 -33.53 -0.14 0.38
C PHE A 134 -32.52 -0.02 -0.77
N ASP A 135 -31.53 0.88 -0.67
CA ASP A 135 -30.44 0.96 -1.64
C ASP A 135 -29.24 0.09 -1.21
N PRO A 136 -28.97 -1.05 -1.87
CA PRO A 136 -27.93 -1.99 -1.45
C PRO A 136 -26.50 -1.46 -1.64
N LEU A 137 -26.22 -0.75 -2.73
CA LEU A 137 -24.89 -0.19 -2.98
C LEU A 137 -24.57 0.96 -2.03
N ALA A 138 -25.54 1.84 -1.72
CA ALA A 138 -25.34 2.88 -0.71
C ALA A 138 -24.95 2.27 0.64
N PHE A 139 -25.66 1.22 1.07
CA PHE A 139 -25.35 0.50 2.30
C PHE A 139 -23.99 -0.20 2.24
N ALA A 140 -23.63 -0.81 1.10
CA ALA A 140 -22.35 -1.48 0.92
C ALA A 140 -21.17 -0.50 1.03
N VAL A 141 -21.25 0.67 0.40
CA VAL A 141 -20.24 1.72 0.47
C VAL A 141 -20.04 2.19 1.90
N GLU A 142 -21.13 2.53 2.59
CA GLU A 142 -21.08 2.98 3.98
C GLU A 142 -20.41 1.94 4.89
N GLN A 143 -20.80 0.66 4.77
CA GLN A 143 -20.29 -0.40 5.63
C GLN A 143 -18.85 -0.81 5.31
N ALA A 144 -18.43 -0.77 4.05
CA ALA A 144 -17.05 -1.02 3.64
C ALA A 144 -16.13 0.10 4.16
N HIS A 145 -16.51 1.36 3.98
CA HIS A 145 -15.71 2.51 4.43
C HIS A 145 -15.61 2.61 5.95
N LYS A 146 -16.65 2.23 6.69
CA LYS A 146 -16.59 2.08 8.17
C LYS A 146 -15.52 1.10 8.63
N ARG A 147 -15.19 0.12 7.78
CA ARG A 147 -14.15 -0.89 8.00
C ARG A 147 -12.83 -0.55 7.32
N ASN A 148 -12.75 0.65 6.72
CA ASN A 148 -11.63 1.12 5.92
C ASN A 148 -11.24 0.18 4.76
N LEU A 149 -12.25 -0.47 4.15
CA LEU A 149 -12.12 -1.25 2.92
C LEU A 149 -12.43 -0.37 1.72
N GLU A 150 -11.65 -0.49 0.64
CA GLU A 150 -12.08 -0.01 -0.66
C GLU A 150 -13.24 -0.87 -1.19
N ILE A 151 -14.20 -0.23 -1.85
CA ILE A 151 -15.27 -0.92 -2.58
C ILE A 151 -15.20 -0.60 -4.08
N HIS A 152 -15.03 -1.67 -4.86
CA HIS A 152 -15.00 -1.63 -6.30
C HIS A 152 -16.33 -2.18 -6.83
N ALA A 153 -17.11 -1.33 -7.49
CA ALA A 153 -18.39 -1.70 -8.08
C ALA A 153 -18.16 -2.49 -9.37
N TRP A 154 -18.53 -3.77 -9.34
CA TRP A 154 -18.32 -4.70 -10.45
C TRP A 154 -19.56 -4.80 -11.35
N PHE A 155 -19.35 -4.62 -12.64
CA PHE A 155 -20.36 -4.75 -13.68
C PHE A 155 -19.99 -5.88 -14.64
N ASN A 156 -20.98 -6.69 -15.01
CA ASN A 156 -20.97 -7.30 -16.33
C ASN A 156 -21.51 -6.25 -17.32
N PRO A 157 -20.76 -5.94 -18.40
CA PRO A 157 -21.14 -4.85 -19.30
C PRO A 157 -22.31 -5.21 -20.22
N TYR A 158 -22.39 -6.46 -20.70
CA TYR A 158 -23.26 -6.79 -21.84
C TYR A 158 -24.40 -7.77 -21.55
N ARG A 159 -24.28 -8.61 -20.52
CA ARG A 159 -25.29 -9.61 -20.18
C ARG A 159 -26.64 -8.96 -19.87
N VAL A 160 -27.70 -9.52 -20.43
CA VAL A 160 -29.09 -9.17 -20.17
C VAL A 160 -29.83 -10.31 -19.48
N SER A 161 -29.41 -11.56 -19.72
CA SER A 161 -30.00 -12.70 -19.02
C SER A 161 -29.05 -13.88 -18.84
N MET A 162 -29.36 -14.70 -17.83
CA MET A 162 -28.74 -16.00 -17.58
C MET A 162 -29.46 -17.18 -18.26
N ASN A 163 -30.42 -16.98 -19.16
CA ASN A 163 -30.93 -18.01 -20.09
C ASN A 163 -31.90 -17.35 -21.10
N THR A 164 -32.33 -18.06 -22.14
CA THR A 164 -33.28 -17.59 -23.16
C THR A 164 -34.65 -18.30 -23.09
N ASN A 165 -35.00 -18.93 -21.97
CA ASN A 165 -36.27 -19.65 -21.85
C ASN A 165 -37.48 -18.70 -21.74
N SER A 166 -38.69 -19.24 -21.94
CA SER A 166 -39.93 -18.44 -21.97
C SER A 166 -40.18 -17.66 -20.68
N ALA A 167 -39.88 -18.24 -19.51
CA ALA A 167 -40.05 -17.55 -18.23
C ALA A 167 -39.10 -16.36 -18.09
N THR A 168 -37.88 -16.47 -18.62
CA THR A 168 -36.94 -15.36 -18.65
C THR A 168 -37.41 -14.26 -19.60
N ILE A 169 -37.86 -14.60 -20.81
CA ILE A 169 -38.41 -13.63 -21.76
C ILE A 169 -39.58 -12.86 -21.13
N GLU A 170 -40.51 -13.57 -20.48
CA GLU A 170 -41.63 -12.96 -19.76
C GLU A 170 -41.14 -12.02 -18.65
N SER A 171 -40.17 -12.46 -17.83
CA SER A 171 -39.62 -11.64 -16.74
C SER A 171 -38.92 -10.36 -17.21
N LEU A 172 -38.37 -10.37 -18.43
CA LEU A 172 -37.66 -9.24 -19.02
C LEU A 172 -38.61 -8.20 -19.64
N ASN A 173 -39.90 -8.52 -19.81
CA ASN A 173 -40.87 -7.64 -20.45
C ASN A 173 -41.44 -6.57 -19.51
N ILE A 174 -40.56 -5.80 -18.86
CA ILE A 174 -40.90 -4.74 -17.91
C ILE A 174 -40.24 -3.40 -18.30
N GLU A 175 -40.66 -2.31 -17.66
CA GLU A 175 -40.05 -0.98 -17.88
C GLU A 175 -38.57 -0.97 -17.46
N LYS A 176 -37.77 -0.14 -18.15
CA LYS A 176 -36.30 -0.03 -18.01
C LYS A 176 -35.50 -1.27 -18.41
N SER A 177 -36.16 -2.40 -18.66
CA SER A 177 -35.47 -3.57 -19.19
C SER A 177 -35.00 -3.28 -20.60
N VAL A 178 -33.69 -3.32 -20.83
CA VAL A 178 -33.09 -3.10 -22.15
C VAL A 178 -33.64 -4.09 -23.19
N TYR A 179 -34.04 -5.29 -22.75
CA TYR A 179 -34.69 -6.28 -23.60
C TYR A 179 -36.04 -5.78 -24.17
N ARG A 180 -36.83 -5.05 -23.37
CA ARG A 180 -38.13 -4.51 -23.78
C ARG A 180 -37.98 -3.20 -24.55
N GLU A 181 -37.12 -2.31 -24.07
CA GLU A 181 -37.03 -0.94 -24.59
C GLU A 181 -36.20 -0.84 -25.88
N HIS A 182 -35.22 -1.73 -26.03
CA HIS A 182 -34.31 -1.76 -27.17
C HIS A 182 -34.13 -3.18 -27.71
N PRO A 183 -35.20 -3.84 -28.19
CA PRO A 183 -35.11 -5.19 -28.74
C PRO A 183 -34.16 -5.28 -29.95
N ASP A 184 -33.96 -4.17 -30.67
CA ASP A 184 -33.00 -4.04 -31.76
C ASP A 184 -31.53 -4.13 -31.31
N TRP A 185 -31.25 -3.89 -30.03
CA TRP A 185 -29.91 -4.03 -29.44
C TRP A 185 -29.60 -5.44 -28.94
N ILE A 186 -30.61 -6.29 -28.81
CA ILE A 186 -30.45 -7.60 -28.18
C ILE A 186 -29.99 -8.64 -29.19
N ARG A 187 -29.03 -9.46 -28.78
CA ARG A 187 -28.57 -10.63 -29.49
C ARG A 187 -28.49 -11.82 -28.55
N THR A 188 -28.34 -12.99 -29.14
CA THR A 188 -28.18 -14.24 -28.41
C THR A 188 -26.74 -14.71 -28.55
N ALA A 189 -26.04 -14.85 -27.42
CA ALA A 189 -24.77 -15.55 -27.33
C ALA A 189 -25.02 -16.88 -26.62
N TYR A 190 -25.02 -17.97 -27.39
CA TYR A 190 -25.42 -19.32 -26.95
C TYR A 190 -26.84 -19.37 -26.38
N ASP A 191 -26.98 -19.39 -25.06
CA ASP A 191 -28.26 -19.43 -24.35
C ASP A 191 -28.46 -18.17 -23.50
N ARG A 192 -27.75 -17.08 -23.79
CA ARG A 192 -27.84 -15.81 -23.04
C ARG A 192 -28.29 -14.68 -23.97
N PHE A 193 -29.15 -13.80 -23.47
CA PHE A 193 -29.36 -12.50 -24.10
C PHE A 193 -28.25 -11.53 -23.68
N VAL A 194 -27.71 -10.80 -24.64
CA VAL A 194 -26.70 -9.76 -24.44
C VAL A 194 -27.03 -8.54 -25.30
N VAL A 195 -26.59 -7.36 -24.87
CA VAL A 195 -26.60 -6.17 -25.74
C VAL A 195 -25.46 -6.26 -26.75
N ASP A 196 -25.69 -5.78 -27.97
CA ASP A 196 -24.70 -5.76 -29.04
C ASP A 196 -23.77 -4.55 -28.92
N PRO A 197 -22.51 -4.72 -28.49
CA PRO A 197 -21.56 -3.61 -28.38
C PRO A 197 -21.17 -3.01 -29.74
N GLY A 198 -21.53 -3.61 -30.87
CA GLY A 198 -21.38 -3.01 -32.19
C GLY A 198 -22.25 -1.77 -32.42
N ILE A 199 -23.34 -1.65 -31.66
CA ILE A 199 -24.29 -0.53 -31.76
C ILE A 199 -23.79 0.63 -30.87
N PRO A 200 -23.51 1.82 -31.42
CA PRO A 200 -23.01 2.96 -30.64
C PRO A 200 -23.92 3.36 -29.46
N GLU A 201 -25.24 3.31 -29.66
CA GLU A 201 -26.22 3.64 -28.63
C GLU A 201 -26.24 2.60 -27.50
N ALA A 202 -26.07 1.31 -27.81
CA ALA A 202 -25.95 0.25 -26.81
C ALA A 202 -24.65 0.41 -25.99
N ARG A 203 -23.51 0.74 -26.62
CA ARG A 203 -22.28 1.08 -25.89
C ARG A 203 -22.47 2.29 -24.97
N LYS A 204 -23.17 3.32 -25.46
CA LYS A 204 -23.50 4.50 -24.66
C LYS A 204 -24.35 4.12 -23.45
N TRP A 205 -25.33 3.23 -23.60
CA TRP A 205 -26.15 2.73 -22.49
C TRP A 205 -25.30 2.02 -21.41
N VAL A 206 -24.33 1.19 -21.80
CA VAL A 206 -23.38 0.57 -20.85
C VAL A 206 -22.57 1.63 -20.10
N LYS A 207 -22.01 2.61 -20.82
CA LYS A 207 -21.27 3.72 -20.22
C LYS A 207 -22.13 4.53 -19.26
N ASP A 208 -23.37 4.85 -19.62
CA ASP A 208 -24.26 5.66 -18.80
C ASP A 208 -24.60 4.95 -17.47
N ARG A 209 -24.77 3.62 -17.48
CA ARG A 209 -24.95 2.81 -16.25
C ARG A 209 -23.75 2.91 -15.31
N VAL A 210 -22.54 2.78 -15.86
CA VAL A 210 -21.30 2.95 -15.08
C VAL A 210 -21.23 4.37 -14.52
N MET A 211 -21.47 5.37 -15.36
CA MET A 211 -21.39 6.78 -14.94
C MET A 211 -22.49 7.19 -13.97
N GLU A 212 -23.66 6.54 -14.00
CA GLU A 212 -24.69 6.72 -12.97
C GLU A 212 -24.14 6.33 -11.59
N VAL A 213 -23.46 5.17 -11.48
CA VAL A 213 -22.86 4.74 -10.22
C VAL A 213 -21.72 5.64 -9.80
N VAL A 214 -20.82 6.00 -10.73
CA VAL A 214 -19.70 6.92 -10.46
C VAL A 214 -20.21 8.26 -9.92
N LYS A 215 -21.31 8.79 -10.46
CA LYS A 215 -21.88 10.07 -10.00
C LYS A 215 -22.60 9.95 -8.66
N LYS A 216 -23.41 8.91 -8.46
CA LYS A 216 -24.31 8.78 -7.29
C LYS A 216 -23.64 8.24 -6.03
N TYR A 217 -22.59 7.41 -6.14
CA TYR A 217 -22.04 6.68 -5.01
C TYR A 217 -20.58 7.03 -4.74
N ASP A 218 -20.17 6.92 -3.48
CA ASP A 218 -18.79 7.16 -3.04
C ASP A 218 -17.89 5.92 -3.19
N ILE A 219 -17.90 5.31 -4.37
CA ILE A 219 -17.08 4.12 -4.67
C ILE A 219 -15.60 4.47 -4.84
N ASP A 220 -14.73 3.47 -4.68
CA ASP A 220 -13.28 3.61 -4.86
C ASP A 220 -12.81 3.10 -6.22
N GLY A 221 -13.60 2.24 -6.85
CA GLY A 221 -13.33 1.79 -8.21
C GLY A 221 -14.52 1.22 -8.95
N ILE A 222 -14.37 1.13 -10.28
CA ILE A 222 -15.19 0.36 -11.21
C ILE A 222 -14.39 -0.87 -11.63
N HIS A 223 -15.06 -2.01 -11.69
CA HIS A 223 -14.47 -3.28 -12.07
C HIS A 223 -15.30 -3.97 -13.16
N PHE A 224 -14.68 -4.39 -14.26
CA PHE A 224 -15.30 -5.35 -15.20
C PHE A 224 -14.61 -6.71 -15.06
N ASP A 225 -15.35 -7.80 -15.25
CA ASP A 225 -14.81 -9.16 -15.35
C ASP A 225 -14.43 -9.53 -16.79
N ASP A 226 -14.55 -10.80 -17.17
CA ASP A 226 -14.02 -11.36 -18.42
C ASP A 226 -15.05 -11.54 -19.54
N TYR A 227 -16.32 -11.19 -19.29
CA TYR A 227 -17.40 -11.33 -20.26
C TYR A 227 -17.51 -10.10 -21.16
N PHE A 228 -17.23 -10.32 -22.44
CA PHE A 228 -17.44 -9.36 -23.50
C PHE A 228 -18.37 -9.99 -24.55
N TYR A 229 -17.93 -10.16 -25.78
CA TYR A 229 -18.75 -10.75 -26.85
C TYR A 229 -19.17 -12.21 -26.64
N HIS A 230 -18.58 -12.90 -25.65
CA HIS A 230 -18.91 -14.27 -25.28
C HIS A 230 -19.27 -14.35 -23.79
N GLU A 231 -20.42 -14.97 -23.52
CA GLU A 231 -20.90 -15.31 -22.18
C GLU A 231 -20.63 -16.79 -21.81
N LYS A 232 -20.29 -17.62 -22.81
CA LYS A 232 -19.80 -19.00 -22.67
C LYS A 232 -18.74 -19.29 -23.74
N TYR A 233 -18.02 -20.40 -23.59
CA TYR A 233 -16.97 -20.86 -24.51
C TYR A 233 -17.46 -21.21 -25.93
N ILE A 234 -18.77 -21.29 -26.15
CA ILE A 234 -19.40 -21.67 -27.42
C ILE A 234 -20.52 -20.65 -27.68
N GLY A 235 -20.76 -20.29 -28.95
CA GLY A 235 -21.91 -19.49 -29.39
C GLY A 235 -21.59 -18.00 -29.53
N GLU A 236 -21.06 -17.63 -30.70
CA GLU A 236 -20.81 -16.23 -31.06
C GLU A 236 -22.10 -15.41 -31.15
N LEU A 237 -21.95 -14.10 -30.99
CA LEU A 237 -22.97 -13.11 -31.23
C LEU A 237 -23.34 -13.03 -32.72
N ASP A 238 -24.62 -13.11 -33.06
CA ASP A 238 -25.11 -12.82 -34.42
C ASP A 238 -25.21 -11.31 -34.67
N ASP A 239 -24.10 -10.69 -35.05
CA ASP A 239 -23.95 -9.25 -35.29
C ASP A 239 -23.58 -8.92 -36.75
N ASP A 240 -23.93 -9.78 -37.72
CA ASP A 240 -23.65 -9.54 -39.16
C ASP A 240 -24.31 -8.25 -39.67
N ASN A 241 -25.60 -8.07 -39.36
CA ASN A 241 -26.33 -6.86 -39.75
C ASN A 241 -25.77 -5.62 -39.04
N THR A 242 -25.33 -5.77 -37.79
CA THR A 242 -24.70 -4.70 -37.03
C THR A 242 -23.36 -4.31 -37.66
N PHE A 243 -22.53 -5.28 -38.01
CA PHE A 243 -21.26 -5.05 -38.71
C PHE A 243 -21.48 -4.31 -40.03
N ASN A 244 -22.38 -4.79 -40.89
CA ASN A 244 -22.67 -4.14 -42.17
C ASN A 244 -23.16 -2.69 -42.03
N LYS A 245 -23.91 -2.41 -40.96
CA LYS A 245 -24.45 -1.07 -40.71
C LYS A 245 -23.44 -0.11 -40.08
N TYR A 246 -22.61 -0.58 -39.15
CA TYR A 246 -21.77 0.26 -38.29
C TYR A 246 -20.26 0.09 -38.51
N ASN A 247 -19.82 -0.70 -39.50
CA ASN A 247 -18.42 -0.75 -39.94
C ASN A 247 -18.03 0.48 -40.77
N LEU A 248 -18.15 1.67 -40.19
CA LEU A 248 -17.91 2.95 -40.87
C LEU A 248 -16.42 3.20 -41.18
N GLU A 249 -15.52 2.55 -40.42
CA GLU A 249 -14.07 2.63 -40.59
C GLU A 249 -13.53 1.59 -41.61
N ASN A 250 -14.41 0.82 -42.25
CA ASN A 250 -14.07 -0.19 -43.27
C ASN A 250 -13.05 -1.25 -42.78
N PHE A 251 -13.22 -1.76 -41.56
CA PHE A 251 -12.46 -2.91 -41.07
C PHE A 251 -12.60 -4.09 -42.03
N SER A 252 -11.48 -4.67 -42.43
CA SER A 252 -11.45 -5.84 -43.34
C SER A 252 -11.89 -7.13 -42.66
N TYR A 253 -11.70 -7.22 -41.34
CA TYR A 253 -12.05 -8.38 -40.53
C TYR A 253 -13.05 -7.98 -39.45
N LYS A 254 -14.14 -8.74 -39.33
CA LYS A 254 -15.22 -8.46 -38.39
C LYS A 254 -14.74 -8.56 -36.94
N GLU A 255 -13.78 -9.43 -36.67
CA GLU A 255 -13.14 -9.66 -35.39
C GLU A 255 -12.36 -8.41 -34.92
N ASP A 256 -11.71 -7.69 -35.84
CA ASP A 256 -11.03 -6.43 -35.53
C ASP A 256 -12.03 -5.32 -35.21
N TRP A 257 -13.14 -5.27 -35.95
CA TRP A 257 -14.24 -4.35 -35.64
C TRP A 257 -14.85 -4.65 -34.26
N ARG A 258 -15.06 -5.93 -33.92
CA ARG A 258 -15.53 -6.34 -32.58
C ARG A 258 -14.57 -5.87 -31.49
N ARG A 259 -13.26 -6.12 -31.66
CA ARG A 259 -12.22 -5.62 -30.74
C ARG A 259 -12.24 -4.11 -30.60
N ASN A 260 -12.45 -3.37 -31.70
CA ASN A 260 -12.52 -1.92 -31.68
C ASN A 260 -13.74 -1.41 -30.89
N ASN A 261 -14.90 -2.05 -31.02
CA ASN A 261 -16.10 -1.67 -30.26
C ASN A 261 -15.89 -1.77 -28.75
N THR A 262 -15.28 -2.86 -28.27
CA THR A 262 -14.94 -3.00 -26.85
C THR A 262 -13.85 -1.99 -26.46
N TYR A 263 -12.82 -1.78 -27.29
CA TYR A 263 -11.80 -0.75 -27.05
C TYR A 263 -12.40 0.65 -26.87
N LEU A 264 -13.34 1.06 -27.73
CA LEU A 264 -14.03 2.34 -27.62
C LEU A 264 -14.80 2.45 -26.30
N LEU A 265 -15.53 1.40 -25.91
CA LEU A 265 -16.26 1.39 -24.64
C LEU A 265 -15.31 1.60 -23.44
N ILE A 266 -14.22 0.82 -23.36
CA ILE A 266 -13.26 0.90 -22.25
C ILE A 266 -12.61 2.30 -22.22
N LYS A 267 -12.19 2.80 -23.38
CA LYS A 267 -11.56 4.12 -23.51
C LYS A 267 -12.50 5.25 -23.06
N GLU A 268 -13.74 5.24 -23.53
CA GLU A 268 -14.72 6.27 -23.18
C GLU A 268 -15.09 6.25 -21.70
N ILE A 269 -15.32 5.06 -21.11
CA ILE A 269 -15.59 4.92 -19.67
C ILE A 269 -14.41 5.45 -18.86
N SER A 270 -13.19 5.06 -19.23
CA SER A 270 -11.98 5.52 -18.54
C SER A 270 -11.85 7.05 -18.54
N GLN A 271 -12.06 7.66 -19.70
CA GLN A 271 -12.00 9.12 -19.85
C GLN A 271 -13.07 9.83 -19.02
N GLU A 272 -14.32 9.33 -19.03
CA GLU A 272 -15.42 9.92 -18.26
C GLU A 272 -15.25 9.73 -16.74
N ILE A 273 -14.75 8.58 -16.29
CA ILE A 273 -14.41 8.35 -14.88
C ILE A 273 -13.33 9.35 -14.43
N ARG A 274 -12.22 9.43 -15.17
CA ARG A 274 -11.10 10.34 -14.86
C ARG A 274 -11.55 11.80 -14.80
N LYS A 275 -12.49 12.19 -15.65
CA LYS A 275 -13.08 13.54 -15.65
C LYS A 275 -14.03 13.78 -14.47
N ALA A 276 -14.85 12.80 -14.11
CA ALA A 276 -15.88 12.96 -13.09
C ALA A 276 -15.34 12.82 -11.66
N LYS A 277 -14.50 11.80 -11.41
CA LYS A 277 -13.91 11.50 -10.11
C LYS A 277 -12.50 10.91 -10.33
N PRO A 278 -11.45 11.75 -10.42
CA PRO A 278 -10.08 11.31 -10.74
C PRO A 278 -9.53 10.20 -9.83
N TRP A 279 -9.99 10.13 -8.58
CA TRP A 279 -9.60 9.11 -7.61
C TRP A 279 -10.24 7.74 -7.82
N VAL A 280 -11.36 7.65 -8.57
CA VAL A 280 -12.02 6.37 -8.85
C VAL A 280 -11.15 5.58 -9.83
N LYS A 281 -10.79 4.36 -9.44
CA LYS A 281 -9.97 3.45 -10.23
C LYS A 281 -10.83 2.70 -11.22
N PHE A 282 -10.38 2.51 -12.45
CA PHE A 282 -11.05 1.62 -13.41
C PHE A 282 -10.16 0.43 -13.73
N GLY A 283 -10.65 -0.78 -13.51
CA GLY A 283 -9.88 -1.97 -13.86
C GLY A 283 -10.73 -3.15 -14.31
N ILE A 284 -10.03 -4.13 -14.87
CA ILE A 284 -10.65 -5.24 -15.59
C ILE A 284 -9.96 -6.55 -15.21
N SER A 285 -10.75 -7.61 -15.02
CA SER A 285 -10.32 -8.97 -14.73
C SER A 285 -10.58 -9.90 -15.92
N PRO A 286 -9.70 -9.93 -16.93
CA PRO A 286 -9.88 -10.79 -18.09
C PRO A 286 -9.44 -12.23 -17.83
N ALA A 287 -9.75 -13.13 -18.75
CA ALA A 287 -9.11 -14.44 -18.78
C ALA A 287 -7.57 -14.30 -18.85
N ALA A 288 -6.84 -15.19 -18.19
CA ALA A 288 -5.39 -15.01 -18.00
C ALA A 288 -4.59 -14.94 -19.31
N VAL A 289 -4.95 -15.74 -20.31
CA VAL A 289 -4.21 -15.79 -21.57
C VAL A 289 -4.80 -14.81 -22.56
N TRP A 290 -4.09 -13.71 -22.84
CA TRP A 290 -4.45 -12.77 -23.90
C TRP A 290 -4.42 -13.45 -25.27
N ARG A 291 -3.27 -14.00 -25.66
CA ARG A 291 -3.03 -14.87 -26.83
C ARG A 291 -1.90 -15.84 -26.54
N ASN A 292 -1.90 -17.00 -27.19
CA ASN A 292 -0.76 -17.91 -27.15
C ASN A 292 0.32 -17.44 -28.13
N LYS A 293 1.59 -17.68 -27.77
CA LYS A 293 2.74 -17.37 -28.62
C LYS A 293 2.70 -18.04 -29.99
N GLN A 294 2.11 -19.24 -30.08
CA GLN A 294 1.95 -19.96 -31.34
C GLN A 294 0.96 -19.29 -32.31
N ASP A 295 0.01 -18.51 -31.77
CA ASP A 295 -1.03 -17.80 -32.54
C ASP A 295 -0.59 -16.35 -32.86
N ASP A 296 0.23 -15.76 -31.99
CA ASP A 296 0.79 -14.41 -32.12
C ASP A 296 2.12 -14.34 -31.35
N GLU A 297 3.23 -13.95 -32.00
CA GLU A 297 4.55 -13.93 -31.36
C GLU A 297 4.64 -13.05 -30.10
N ARG A 298 3.71 -12.09 -29.96
CA ARG A 298 3.60 -11.21 -28.78
C ARG A 298 2.93 -11.90 -27.58
N GLY A 299 2.30 -13.05 -27.81
CA GLY A 299 1.55 -13.83 -26.82
C GLY A 299 2.43 -14.51 -25.77
N SER A 300 1.78 -15.05 -24.74
CA SER A 300 2.45 -15.81 -23.68
C SER A 300 2.87 -17.19 -24.17
N ASN A 301 3.92 -17.80 -23.59
CA ASN A 301 4.35 -19.15 -23.93
C ASN A 301 3.40 -20.21 -23.33
N THR A 302 2.15 -20.17 -23.78
CA THR A 302 1.02 -20.97 -23.31
C THR A 302 0.35 -21.68 -24.48
N ARG A 303 -0.54 -22.62 -24.18
CA ARG A 303 -1.34 -23.38 -25.14
C ARG A 303 -2.81 -23.45 -24.68
N ALA A 304 -3.37 -22.31 -24.29
CA ALA A 304 -4.79 -22.23 -23.93
C ALA A 304 -5.66 -22.52 -25.17
N GLY A 305 -6.81 -23.17 -24.98
CA GLY A 305 -7.69 -23.59 -26.07
C GLY A 305 -8.14 -22.44 -26.98
N ILE A 306 -8.86 -21.46 -26.44
CA ILE A 306 -9.20 -20.21 -27.16
C ILE A 306 -8.86 -19.02 -26.24
N PRO A 307 -7.82 -18.23 -26.56
CA PRO A 307 -7.41 -17.07 -25.78
C PRO A 307 -8.43 -15.92 -25.73
N ASN A 308 -8.21 -14.98 -24.80
CA ASN A 308 -9.12 -13.86 -24.54
C ASN A 308 -9.30 -12.91 -25.75
N TYR A 309 -8.23 -12.64 -26.49
CA TYR A 309 -8.25 -11.77 -27.67
C TYR A 309 -9.15 -12.32 -28.78
N ASP A 310 -9.13 -13.64 -28.95
CA ASP A 310 -9.82 -14.34 -30.02
C ASP A 310 -11.26 -14.69 -29.62
N ARG A 311 -11.46 -15.15 -28.38
CA ARG A 311 -12.80 -15.45 -27.84
C ARG A 311 -13.56 -14.18 -27.51
N SER A 312 -13.10 -13.44 -26.51
CA SER A 312 -13.89 -12.33 -25.95
C SER A 312 -13.84 -11.06 -26.82
N PHE A 313 -13.06 -11.05 -27.91
CA PHE A 313 -12.73 -9.86 -28.69
C PHE A 313 -12.28 -8.69 -27.80
N ALA A 314 -11.47 -9.01 -26.79
CA ALA A 314 -10.97 -8.08 -25.79
C ALA A 314 -9.44 -8.01 -25.86
N ASP A 315 -8.93 -6.95 -26.50
CA ASP A 315 -7.50 -6.69 -26.63
C ASP A 315 -6.91 -6.06 -25.36
N THR A 316 -6.88 -6.86 -24.30
CA THR A 316 -6.45 -6.42 -22.96
C THR A 316 -5.00 -5.98 -22.91
N LYS A 317 -4.13 -6.54 -23.76
CA LYS A 317 -2.75 -6.07 -23.92
C LYS A 317 -2.72 -4.62 -24.40
N LYS A 318 -3.49 -4.28 -25.43
CA LYS A 318 -3.60 -2.90 -25.93
C LYS A 318 -4.10 -1.94 -24.85
N TRP A 319 -5.05 -2.38 -24.01
CA TRP A 319 -5.59 -1.52 -22.94
C TRP A 319 -4.54 -1.16 -21.88
N VAL A 320 -3.64 -2.10 -21.58
CA VAL A 320 -2.51 -1.85 -20.70
C VAL A 320 -1.46 -0.97 -21.38
N GLU A 321 -1.10 -1.28 -22.63
CA GLU A 321 -0.06 -0.54 -23.36
C GLU A 321 -0.40 0.94 -23.57
N GLU A 322 -1.68 1.24 -23.76
CA GLU A 322 -2.24 2.59 -23.91
C GLU A 322 -2.71 3.22 -22.58
N GLU A 323 -2.57 2.52 -21.45
CA GLU A 323 -2.90 3.04 -20.10
C GLU A 323 -4.34 3.56 -19.96
N ILE A 324 -5.29 2.90 -20.65
CA ILE A 324 -6.72 3.26 -20.60
C ILE A 324 -7.45 2.59 -19.43
N ILE A 325 -6.78 1.77 -18.65
CA ILE A 325 -7.25 1.22 -17.37
C ILE A 325 -6.20 1.53 -16.30
N ASP A 326 -6.62 1.61 -15.04
CA ASP A 326 -5.72 1.88 -13.92
C ASP A 326 -5.16 0.58 -13.30
N TYR A 327 -5.87 -0.53 -13.45
CA TYR A 327 -5.35 -1.85 -13.11
C TYR A 327 -5.91 -2.97 -14.00
N ILE A 328 -5.14 -4.04 -14.11
CA ILE A 328 -5.57 -5.30 -14.71
C ILE A 328 -5.45 -6.45 -13.69
N ALA A 329 -6.42 -7.36 -13.72
CA ALA A 329 -6.53 -8.46 -12.79
C ALA A 329 -6.70 -9.82 -13.49
N PRO A 330 -5.73 -10.30 -14.30
CA PRO A 330 -5.88 -11.55 -15.04
C PRO A 330 -6.24 -12.73 -14.12
N GLN A 331 -7.21 -13.53 -14.58
CA GLN A 331 -7.75 -14.70 -13.87
C GLN A 331 -6.81 -15.90 -13.98
N VAL A 332 -5.68 -15.88 -13.26
CA VAL A 332 -4.65 -16.94 -13.29
C VAL A 332 -5.10 -18.16 -12.46
N TYR A 333 -6.09 -18.88 -12.98
CA TYR A 333 -6.78 -20.00 -12.32
C TYR A 333 -6.12 -21.36 -12.62
N PHE A 334 -4.80 -21.38 -12.62
CA PHE A 334 -3.96 -22.52 -12.99
C PHE A 334 -2.92 -22.79 -11.90
N SER A 335 -2.44 -24.02 -11.79
CA SER A 335 -1.28 -24.32 -10.95
C SER A 335 0.03 -23.97 -11.67
N PHE A 336 1.14 -23.87 -10.92
CA PHE A 336 2.48 -23.83 -11.51
C PHE A 336 2.77 -25.01 -12.43
N ALA A 337 2.14 -26.16 -12.16
CA ALA A 337 2.32 -27.40 -12.89
C ALA A 337 1.34 -27.60 -14.06
N ASN A 338 0.45 -26.63 -14.31
CA ASN A 338 -0.50 -26.77 -15.41
C ASN A 338 0.24 -26.89 -16.75
N PRO A 339 0.01 -27.95 -17.55
CA PRO A 339 0.81 -28.24 -18.74
C PRO A 339 0.51 -27.32 -19.94
N TYR A 340 -0.57 -26.55 -19.88
CA TYR A 340 -1.02 -25.66 -20.96
C TYR A 340 -0.82 -24.18 -20.61
N VAL A 341 -1.08 -23.82 -19.36
CA VAL A 341 -0.99 -22.45 -18.85
C VAL A 341 -0.31 -22.44 -17.48
N PRO A 342 1.03 -22.66 -17.41
CA PRO A 342 1.74 -22.64 -16.13
C PRO A 342 1.58 -21.27 -15.44
N TYR A 343 1.23 -21.27 -14.14
CA TYR A 343 1.00 -20.04 -13.36
C TYR A 343 2.15 -19.03 -13.49
N GLY A 344 3.39 -19.50 -13.26
CA GLY A 344 4.58 -18.64 -13.28
C GLY A 344 4.87 -18.02 -14.65
N GLU A 345 4.52 -18.72 -15.74
CA GLU A 345 4.69 -18.23 -17.11
C GLU A 345 3.72 -17.08 -17.38
N ILE A 346 2.42 -17.31 -17.18
CA ILE A 346 1.41 -16.31 -17.53
C ILE A 346 1.45 -15.09 -16.60
N ALA A 347 1.74 -15.28 -15.31
CA ALA A 347 1.93 -14.16 -14.39
C ALA A 347 3.21 -13.36 -14.70
N SER A 348 4.28 -14.03 -15.14
CA SER A 348 5.50 -13.33 -15.61
C SER A 348 5.25 -12.55 -16.90
N TRP A 349 4.48 -13.11 -17.82
CA TRP A 349 4.12 -12.43 -19.07
C TRP A 349 3.36 -11.12 -18.80
N TRP A 350 2.35 -11.16 -17.92
CA TRP A 350 1.65 -9.94 -17.51
C TRP A 350 2.54 -8.94 -16.79
N SER A 351 3.42 -9.41 -15.90
CA SER A 351 4.38 -8.54 -15.22
C SER A 351 5.29 -7.81 -16.22
N ASN A 352 5.72 -8.49 -17.29
CA ASN A 352 6.53 -7.86 -18.33
C ASN A 352 5.77 -6.81 -19.14
N ILE A 353 4.45 -6.96 -19.31
CA ILE A 353 3.62 -6.00 -20.05
C ILE A 353 3.34 -4.74 -19.23
N ILE A 354 3.10 -4.90 -17.92
CA ILE A 354 2.85 -3.74 -17.05
C ILE A 354 4.14 -3.00 -16.68
N LYS A 355 5.31 -3.60 -16.94
CA LYS A 355 6.58 -2.98 -16.63
C LYS A 355 6.67 -1.60 -17.29
N ASP A 356 6.97 -0.60 -16.48
CA ASP A 356 7.05 0.81 -16.88
C ASP A 356 5.71 1.40 -17.38
N LYS A 357 4.57 0.83 -16.95
CA LYS A 357 3.21 1.34 -17.23
C LYS A 357 2.54 1.90 -15.98
N ASN A 358 1.70 2.91 -16.19
CA ASN A 358 0.75 3.45 -15.22
C ASN A 358 -0.48 2.54 -15.07
N VAL A 359 -0.24 1.25 -14.87
CA VAL A 359 -1.26 0.21 -14.71
C VAL A 359 -0.79 -0.78 -13.65
N HIS A 360 -1.56 -0.95 -12.58
CA HIS A 360 -1.24 -1.99 -11.59
C HIS A 360 -1.63 -3.38 -12.09
N LEU A 361 -0.81 -4.38 -11.76
CA LEU A 361 -1.15 -5.78 -11.93
C LEU A 361 -1.59 -6.38 -10.60
N TYR A 362 -2.79 -6.95 -10.58
CA TYR A 362 -3.28 -7.81 -9.52
C TYR A 362 -3.49 -9.22 -10.07
N ILE A 363 -3.31 -10.27 -9.28
CA ILE A 363 -3.54 -11.64 -9.77
C ILE A 363 -4.86 -12.19 -9.23
N GLY A 364 -5.75 -12.60 -10.14
CA GLY A 364 -6.92 -13.37 -9.80
C GLY A 364 -6.52 -14.80 -9.43
N GLN A 365 -6.87 -15.25 -8.23
CA GLN A 365 -6.52 -16.58 -7.71
C GLN A 365 -7.76 -17.45 -7.46
N ALA A 366 -7.69 -18.71 -7.89
CA ALA A 366 -8.83 -19.63 -7.93
C ALA A 366 -9.06 -20.39 -6.62
N LEU A 367 -9.40 -19.70 -5.53
CA LEU A 367 -9.71 -20.36 -4.25
C LEU A 367 -10.85 -21.38 -4.39
N TYR A 368 -11.80 -21.15 -5.30
CA TYR A 368 -12.91 -22.07 -5.58
C TYR A 368 -12.47 -23.46 -6.09
N LYS A 369 -11.24 -23.60 -6.62
CA LYS A 369 -10.73 -24.88 -7.13
C LYS A 369 -10.21 -25.81 -6.04
N VAL A 370 -9.90 -25.27 -4.85
CA VAL A 370 -9.34 -26.06 -3.75
C VAL A 370 -10.28 -27.21 -3.41
N ASN A 371 -9.78 -28.44 -3.55
CA ASN A 371 -10.49 -29.70 -3.35
C ASN A 371 -11.68 -29.99 -4.28
N ASP A 372 -11.95 -29.12 -5.26
CA ASP A 372 -13.05 -29.26 -6.22
C ASP A 372 -12.57 -29.42 -7.69
N ASP A 373 -11.29 -29.16 -7.98
CA ASP A 373 -10.70 -29.26 -9.32
C ASP A 373 -10.02 -30.62 -9.57
N GLU A 374 -9.88 -31.02 -10.84
CA GLU A 374 -9.20 -32.26 -11.22
C GLU A 374 -7.68 -32.18 -11.07
N ASP A 375 -7.11 -30.99 -11.26
CA ASP A 375 -5.69 -30.71 -11.07
C ASP A 375 -5.28 -31.02 -9.63
N ILE A 376 -4.38 -32.00 -9.49
CA ILE A 376 -3.93 -32.53 -8.21
C ILE A 376 -3.29 -31.46 -7.32
N TYR A 377 -2.76 -30.39 -7.92
CA TYR A 377 -2.11 -29.30 -7.17
C TYR A 377 -3.13 -28.39 -6.47
N PHE A 378 -4.43 -28.55 -6.73
CA PHE A 378 -5.49 -27.94 -5.94
C PHE A 378 -6.09 -28.89 -4.89
N LYS A 379 -5.50 -30.06 -4.63
CA LYS A 379 -6.03 -31.05 -3.66
C LYS A 379 -5.19 -31.14 -2.38
N ASN A 380 -5.88 -31.19 -1.24
CA ASN A 380 -5.31 -31.46 0.10
C ASN A 380 -4.04 -30.63 0.38
N ASN A 381 -2.99 -31.25 0.92
CA ASN A 381 -1.71 -30.59 1.20
C ASN A 381 -1.06 -29.94 -0.04
N LEU A 382 -1.27 -30.49 -1.25
CA LEU A 382 -0.70 -29.89 -2.46
C LEU A 382 -1.32 -28.52 -2.75
N ALA A 383 -2.61 -28.32 -2.41
CA ALA A 383 -3.28 -27.02 -2.50
C ALA A 383 -2.64 -25.98 -1.59
N ILE A 384 -2.27 -26.38 -0.37
CA ILE A 384 -1.59 -25.51 0.60
C ILE A 384 -0.24 -25.06 0.04
N GLU A 385 0.54 -26.01 -0.47
CA GLU A 385 1.84 -25.71 -1.06
C GLU A 385 1.72 -24.88 -2.35
N GLU A 386 0.69 -25.11 -3.15
CA GLU A 386 0.44 -24.38 -4.39
C GLU A 386 0.10 -22.92 -4.11
N PHE A 387 -0.85 -22.65 -3.22
CA PHE A 387 -1.15 -21.28 -2.81
C PHE A 387 0.06 -20.62 -2.14
N ALA A 388 0.84 -21.37 -1.36
CA ALA A 388 2.09 -20.86 -0.80
C ALA A 388 3.09 -20.42 -1.88
N ARG A 389 3.27 -21.21 -2.94
CA ARG A 389 4.12 -20.85 -4.09
C ARG A 389 3.59 -19.61 -4.80
N GLN A 390 2.28 -19.56 -5.08
CA GLN A 390 1.65 -18.42 -5.77
C GLN A 390 1.81 -17.11 -4.97
N HIS A 391 1.56 -17.13 -3.66
CA HIS A 391 1.71 -15.93 -2.83
C HIS A 391 3.15 -15.46 -2.72
N LYS A 392 4.11 -16.38 -2.57
CA LYS A 392 5.54 -16.03 -2.56
C LYS A 392 5.95 -15.43 -3.89
N PHE A 393 5.61 -16.09 -5.00
CA PHE A 393 5.90 -15.59 -6.34
C PHE A 393 5.31 -14.19 -6.58
N ASN A 394 4.04 -13.98 -6.25
CA ASN A 394 3.38 -12.69 -6.41
C ASN A 394 4.03 -11.61 -5.55
N THR A 395 4.43 -11.91 -4.32
CA THR A 395 5.05 -10.91 -3.44
C THR A 395 6.51 -10.64 -3.79
N GLY A 396 7.22 -11.65 -4.31
CA GLY A 396 8.60 -11.52 -4.77
C GLY A 396 8.76 -10.83 -6.12
N LYS A 397 7.67 -10.69 -6.90
CA LYS A 397 7.67 -10.02 -8.19
C LYS A 397 7.08 -8.62 -8.05
N THR A 398 7.92 -7.60 -8.09
CA THR A 398 7.58 -6.21 -7.73
C THR A 398 6.45 -5.60 -8.57
N GLU A 399 6.28 -6.08 -9.80
CA GLU A 399 5.20 -5.71 -10.72
C GLU A 399 3.83 -6.20 -10.26
N VAL A 400 3.78 -7.30 -9.50
CA VAL A 400 2.53 -7.86 -8.97
C VAL A 400 2.19 -7.16 -7.65
N MET A 401 1.25 -6.22 -7.73
CA MET A 401 0.90 -5.33 -6.62
C MET A 401 -0.24 -5.86 -5.74
N GLY A 402 -0.72 -7.08 -5.97
CA GLY A 402 -1.81 -7.64 -5.19
C GLY A 402 -2.44 -8.92 -5.71
N SER A 403 -3.39 -9.42 -4.94
CA SER A 403 -4.15 -10.63 -5.22
C SER A 403 -5.64 -10.42 -4.97
N ILE A 404 -6.47 -11.01 -5.83
CA ILE A 404 -7.93 -11.02 -5.69
C ILE A 404 -8.41 -12.47 -5.72
N MET A 405 -9.11 -12.90 -4.67
CA MET A 405 -9.60 -14.28 -4.56
C MET A 405 -10.93 -14.47 -5.25
N PHE A 406 -11.02 -15.45 -6.16
CA PHE A 406 -12.28 -15.94 -6.70
C PHE A 406 -12.69 -17.23 -5.98
N ARG A 407 -13.78 -17.24 -5.22
CA ARG A 407 -14.65 -16.09 -4.84
C ARG A 407 -14.99 -16.12 -3.35
N PHE A 408 -15.54 -15.02 -2.82
CA PHE A 408 -15.60 -14.71 -1.38
C PHE A 408 -16.13 -15.85 -0.50
N LYS A 409 -17.23 -16.50 -0.90
CA LYS A 409 -17.88 -17.58 -0.13
C LYS A 409 -16.95 -18.76 0.18
N ASN A 410 -15.93 -19.00 -0.65
CA ASN A 410 -14.95 -20.06 -0.43
C ASN A 410 -14.08 -19.83 0.82
N LEU A 411 -14.04 -18.59 1.36
CA LEU A 411 -13.39 -18.31 2.65
C LEU A 411 -14.10 -18.97 3.83
N TYR A 412 -15.38 -19.34 3.69
CA TYR A 412 -16.19 -20.01 4.72
C TYR A 412 -16.29 -21.52 4.50
N ASP A 413 -15.83 -22.04 3.37
CA ASP A 413 -15.97 -23.46 3.04
C ASP A 413 -15.05 -24.30 3.95
N ALA A 414 -15.64 -25.25 4.66
CA ALA A 414 -14.94 -26.16 5.57
C ALA A 414 -13.82 -26.94 4.87
N ASN A 415 -14.02 -27.33 3.61
CA ASN A 415 -13.05 -28.10 2.83
C ASN A 415 -11.87 -27.24 2.35
N LYS A 416 -11.92 -25.92 2.52
CA LYS A 416 -10.90 -24.98 2.04
C LYS A 416 -10.12 -24.32 3.18
N GLN A 417 -10.47 -24.63 4.44
CA GLN A 417 -9.96 -23.91 5.61
C GLN A 417 -8.44 -24.04 5.80
N ASP A 418 -7.82 -25.16 5.44
CA ASP A 418 -6.36 -25.28 5.56
C ASP A 418 -5.61 -24.29 4.65
N VAL A 419 -6.09 -24.10 3.42
CA VAL A 419 -5.56 -23.10 2.49
C VAL A 419 -5.88 -21.69 3.00
N VAL A 420 -7.12 -21.41 3.40
CA VAL A 420 -7.55 -20.10 3.93
C VAL A 420 -6.73 -19.70 5.15
N ASN A 421 -6.53 -20.61 6.10
CA ASN A 421 -5.73 -20.40 7.30
C ASN A 421 -4.25 -20.19 6.95
N THR A 422 -3.72 -20.92 5.97
CA THR A 422 -2.35 -20.72 5.49
C THR A 422 -2.16 -19.32 4.90
N ILE A 423 -3.10 -18.87 4.06
CA ILE A 423 -3.10 -17.51 3.50
C ILE A 423 -3.13 -16.49 4.63
N LYS A 424 -4.10 -16.57 5.54
CA LYS A 424 -4.27 -15.63 6.66
C LYS A 424 -3.04 -15.58 7.57
N ASN A 425 -2.54 -16.73 7.99
CA ASN A 425 -1.54 -16.81 9.06
C ASN A 425 -0.09 -16.71 8.55
N SER A 426 0.15 -16.94 7.25
CA SER A 426 1.50 -16.91 6.67
C SER A 426 1.72 -15.73 5.73
N PHE A 427 0.81 -15.52 4.78
CA PHE A 427 1.02 -14.59 3.67
C PHE A 427 0.34 -13.24 3.87
N TRP A 428 -0.81 -13.23 4.55
CA TRP A 428 -1.55 -12.03 4.96
C TRP A 428 -1.56 -11.86 6.48
N SER A 429 -0.49 -12.31 7.14
CA SER A 429 -0.33 -12.25 8.60
C SER A 429 -0.18 -10.84 9.14
N THR A 430 0.34 -9.93 8.32
CA THR A 430 0.44 -8.49 8.56
C THR A 430 -0.70 -7.74 7.89
N LYS A 431 -0.97 -6.50 8.30
CA LYS A 431 -1.83 -5.60 7.52
C LYS A 431 -1.06 -5.03 6.32
N ALA A 432 -1.78 -4.57 5.31
CA ALA A 432 -1.20 -3.93 4.14
C ALA A 432 -2.00 -2.68 3.74
N LEU A 433 -1.30 -1.65 3.31
CA LEU A 433 -1.90 -0.49 2.64
C LEU A 433 -2.17 -0.83 1.17
N VAL A 434 -3.10 -0.12 0.55
CA VAL A 434 -3.30 -0.26 -0.91
C VAL A 434 -2.09 0.39 -1.62
N PRO A 435 -1.60 -0.18 -2.73
CA PRO A 435 -0.58 0.43 -3.56
C PRO A 435 -1.03 1.80 -4.09
N VAL A 436 -0.08 2.75 -4.11
CA VAL A 436 -0.31 4.12 -4.59
C VAL A 436 -0.33 4.14 -6.11
N MET A 437 -1.25 4.88 -6.72
CA MET A 437 -1.29 5.14 -8.16
C MET A 437 -0.93 6.60 -8.42
N ASP A 438 0.37 6.93 -8.38
CA ASP A 438 0.87 8.32 -8.42
C ASP A 438 0.35 9.12 -9.63
N TRP A 439 0.10 8.44 -10.77
CA TRP A 439 -0.42 9.08 -11.99
C TRP A 439 -1.88 9.53 -11.90
N LYS A 440 -2.63 9.10 -10.88
CA LYS A 440 -4.02 9.54 -10.64
C LYS A 440 -4.11 10.85 -9.86
N GLY A 441 -2.98 11.47 -9.53
CA GLY A 441 -2.89 12.66 -8.69
C GLY A 441 -3.00 12.30 -7.22
N GLY A 442 -3.47 13.23 -6.39
CA GLY A 442 -3.40 13.10 -4.93
C GLY A 442 -2.03 13.54 -4.40
N GLN A 443 -1.95 13.67 -3.09
CA GLN A 443 -0.73 14.07 -2.40
C GLN A 443 -0.81 13.58 -0.96
N ALA A 444 0.34 13.18 -0.41
CA ALA A 444 0.45 12.87 1.01
C ALA A 444 -0.09 14.04 1.84
N PRO A 445 -1.07 13.81 2.75
CA PRO A 445 -1.58 14.87 3.62
C PRO A 445 -0.48 15.44 4.52
N ALA A 446 -0.79 16.53 5.23
CA ALA A 446 0.07 16.98 6.31
C ALA A 446 0.23 15.90 7.40
N ARG A 447 1.36 15.94 8.09
CA ARG A 447 1.62 15.07 9.25
C ARG A 447 0.64 15.43 10.37
N PRO A 448 -0.04 14.45 11.02
CA PRO A 448 -0.84 14.69 12.23
C PRO A 448 -0.06 15.41 13.35
N THR A 449 -0.74 16.11 14.25
CA THR A 449 -0.09 16.82 15.38
C THR A 449 -0.66 16.43 16.73
N ASP A 450 -0.01 16.91 17.80
CA ASP A 450 -0.53 16.86 19.17
C ASP A 450 -0.90 15.45 19.65
N GLY A 451 -0.03 14.49 19.33
CA GLY A 451 -0.20 13.09 19.66
C GLY A 451 -0.14 12.83 21.17
N ARG A 452 -1.12 12.08 21.68
CA ARG A 452 -1.19 11.68 23.09
C ARG A 452 -1.44 10.20 23.22
N ILE A 453 -0.97 9.63 24.32
CA ILE A 453 -1.23 8.25 24.70
C ILE A 453 -1.73 8.18 26.14
N GLU A 454 -2.76 7.37 26.37
CA GLU A 454 -3.39 7.12 27.66
C GLU A 454 -3.53 5.60 27.87
N ALA A 455 -3.12 5.11 29.04
CA ALA A 455 -3.38 3.73 29.43
C ALA A 455 -4.84 3.59 29.85
N LEU A 456 -5.54 2.63 29.26
CA LEU A 456 -6.86 2.18 29.68
C LEU A 456 -6.77 0.76 30.23
N SER A 457 -7.78 0.33 30.98
CA SER A 457 -7.85 -1.04 31.51
C SER A 457 -7.90 -2.13 30.44
N TYR A 458 -8.19 -1.77 29.19
CA TYR A 458 -8.37 -2.67 28.05
C TYR A 458 -7.48 -2.31 26.85
N GLY A 459 -6.44 -1.50 27.05
CA GLY A 459 -5.48 -1.16 25.99
C GLY A 459 -4.89 0.23 26.10
N ASN A 460 -4.13 0.63 25.09
CA ASN A 460 -3.54 1.96 24.97
C ASN A 460 -4.37 2.82 24.02
N LYS A 461 -4.93 3.93 24.51
CA LYS A 461 -5.64 4.90 23.70
C LYS A 461 -4.66 5.92 23.13
N LEU A 462 -4.64 6.02 21.82
CA LEU A 462 -3.96 7.07 21.06
C LEU A 462 -4.98 8.16 20.71
N SER A 463 -4.56 9.42 20.79
CA SER A 463 -5.28 10.53 20.17
C SER A 463 -4.33 11.49 19.48
N TRP A 464 -4.82 12.15 18.42
CA TRP A 464 -4.06 13.13 17.64
C TRP A 464 -5.00 14.15 16.98
N ILE A 465 -4.45 15.27 16.53
CA ILE A 465 -5.16 16.29 15.77
C ILE A 465 -4.93 16.05 14.27
N ASP A 466 -6.04 16.00 13.53
CA ASP A 466 -6.03 16.14 12.08
C ASP A 466 -5.82 17.61 11.70
N ASN A 467 -4.90 17.86 10.79
CA ASN A 467 -4.53 19.20 10.31
C ASN A 467 -4.61 19.33 8.78
N ASP A 468 -5.21 18.36 8.09
CA ASP A 468 -5.38 18.38 6.64
C ASP A 468 -6.78 17.89 6.23
N GLU A 469 -7.46 18.68 5.40
CA GLU A 469 -8.79 18.33 4.89
C GLU A 469 -8.75 17.11 3.96
N ASN A 470 -7.63 16.88 3.26
CA ASN A 470 -7.45 15.78 2.31
C ASN A 470 -7.21 14.42 2.98
N THR A 471 -6.98 14.39 4.30
CA THR A 471 -6.86 13.14 5.04
C THR A 471 -8.14 12.32 4.90
N SER A 472 -8.02 11.07 4.47
CA SER A 472 -9.13 10.12 4.34
C SER A 472 -9.12 9.07 5.45
N TYR A 473 -7.94 8.65 5.89
CA TYR A 473 -7.75 7.66 6.96
C TYR A 473 -6.31 7.72 7.48
N TYR A 474 -6.01 6.93 8.51
CA TYR A 474 -4.72 6.89 9.18
C TYR A 474 -4.14 5.48 9.16
N ALA A 475 -2.81 5.36 9.10
CA ALA A 475 -2.10 4.12 9.37
C ALA A 475 -1.36 4.24 10.70
N ILE A 476 -1.52 3.20 11.53
CA ILE A 476 -1.03 3.17 12.91
C ILE A 476 -0.02 2.05 13.02
N TYR A 477 1.21 2.44 13.31
CA TYR A 477 2.32 1.53 13.54
C TYR A 477 2.62 1.44 15.03
N ARG A 478 3.11 0.29 15.45
CA ARG A 478 3.61 0.06 16.81
C ARG A 478 4.94 -0.68 16.75
N THR A 479 5.90 -0.17 17.50
CA THR A 479 7.18 -0.83 17.73
C THR A 479 7.51 -0.85 19.22
N ASN A 480 8.41 -1.75 19.62
CA ASN A 480 8.92 -1.77 20.99
C ASN A 480 9.83 -0.56 21.22
N LYS A 481 9.83 -0.03 22.44
CA LYS A 481 10.69 1.07 22.83
C LYS A 481 12.16 0.75 22.59
N GLY A 482 12.89 1.69 21.98
CA GLY A 482 14.29 1.53 21.59
C GLY A 482 14.52 0.93 20.20
N ASN A 483 13.49 0.35 19.57
CA ASN A 483 13.57 -0.06 18.18
C ASN A 483 13.43 1.15 17.24
N THR A 484 13.99 1.02 16.04
CA THR A 484 13.76 1.98 14.97
C THR A 484 12.52 1.58 14.18
N LEU A 485 11.75 2.58 13.75
CA LEU A 485 10.64 2.41 12.81
C LEU A 485 11.00 3.18 11.54
N ASP A 486 11.00 2.49 10.41
CA ASP A 486 11.08 3.10 9.09
C ASP A 486 9.79 2.80 8.34
N ILE A 487 8.85 3.76 8.38
CA ILE A 487 7.56 3.60 7.72
C ILE A 487 7.70 3.43 6.20
N ASN A 488 8.80 3.86 5.58
CA ASN A 488 8.95 3.75 4.12
C ASN A 488 9.44 2.37 3.69
N SER A 489 9.86 1.54 4.64
CA SER A 489 10.29 0.17 4.38
C SER A 489 9.11 -0.79 4.23
N ASN A 490 9.26 -1.78 3.36
CA ASN A 490 8.35 -2.93 3.29
C ASN A 490 8.22 -3.68 4.63
N ARG A 491 9.26 -3.62 5.48
CA ARG A 491 9.23 -4.23 6.81
C ARG A 491 8.17 -3.61 7.72
N ALA A 492 7.83 -2.33 7.52
CA ALA A 492 6.82 -1.59 8.30
C ALA A 492 5.45 -2.28 8.34
N ALA A 493 5.18 -3.23 7.44
CA ALA A 493 3.99 -4.07 7.50
C ALA A 493 3.88 -4.85 8.81
N ILE A 494 5.00 -5.28 9.40
CA ILE A 494 5.05 -6.00 10.68
C ILE A 494 4.57 -5.10 11.81
N GLU A 495 4.96 -3.83 11.76
CA GLU A 495 4.61 -2.82 12.75
C GLU A 495 3.22 -2.20 12.49
N LEU A 496 2.63 -2.34 11.30
CA LEU A 496 1.31 -1.81 10.94
C LEU A 496 0.19 -2.59 11.66
N ILE A 497 -0.34 -2.01 12.74
CA ILE A 497 -1.36 -2.66 13.57
C ILE A 497 -2.80 -2.28 13.19
N ALA A 498 -3.01 -1.14 12.53
CA ALA A 498 -4.34 -0.73 12.10
C ALA A 498 -4.30 0.29 10.95
N THR A 499 -5.39 0.30 10.18
CA THR A 499 -5.79 1.45 9.36
C THR A 499 -7.17 1.91 9.81
N VAL A 500 -7.36 3.21 9.99
CA VAL A 500 -8.54 3.77 10.65
C VAL A 500 -9.10 4.92 9.83
N LYS A 501 -10.36 4.82 9.41
CA LYS A 501 -11.04 5.88 8.67
C LYS A 501 -11.08 7.18 9.48
N LYS A 502 -10.85 8.32 8.83
CA LYS A 502 -11.00 9.63 9.47
C LYS A 502 -12.44 9.80 9.98
N SER A 503 -12.56 10.24 11.23
CA SER A 503 -13.85 10.65 11.79
C SER A 503 -14.12 12.13 11.48
N ASN A 504 -15.39 12.55 11.60
CA ASN A 504 -15.79 13.95 11.43
C ASN A 504 -15.30 14.88 12.56
N LYS A 505 -14.60 14.36 13.57
CA LYS A 505 -14.07 15.14 14.69
C LYS A 505 -12.68 15.66 14.35
N LYS A 506 -12.27 16.80 14.93
CA LYS A 506 -10.89 17.30 14.80
C LYS A 506 -9.88 16.38 15.50
N VAL A 507 -10.24 15.90 16.68
CA VAL A 507 -9.44 14.93 17.43
C VAL A 507 -9.83 13.53 16.97
N GLN A 508 -8.83 12.80 16.51
CA GLN A 508 -8.94 11.41 16.08
C GLN A 508 -8.44 10.50 17.20
N GLU A 509 -8.96 9.27 17.24
CA GLU A 509 -8.65 8.34 18.31
C GLU A 509 -8.55 6.90 17.79
N PHE A 510 -7.69 6.11 18.44
CA PHE A 510 -7.58 4.67 18.24
C PHE A 510 -7.21 3.99 19.56
N ILE A 511 -7.67 2.75 19.76
CA ILE A 511 -7.32 1.97 20.95
C ILE A 511 -6.63 0.68 20.51
N ASP A 512 -5.34 0.57 20.83
CA ASP A 512 -4.63 -0.70 20.72
C ASP A 512 -5.01 -1.60 21.90
N ARG A 513 -5.83 -2.61 21.63
CA ARG A 513 -6.30 -3.58 22.64
C ARG A 513 -5.34 -4.74 22.89
N THR A 514 -4.21 -4.78 22.20
CA THR A 514 -3.26 -5.91 22.27
C THR A 514 -2.07 -5.62 23.19
N ASN A 515 -1.95 -4.40 23.71
CA ASN A 515 -0.93 -4.00 24.68
C ASN A 515 -1.50 -2.93 25.62
N SER A 516 -1.16 -2.98 26.91
CA SER A 516 -1.57 -2.01 27.94
C SER A 516 -0.39 -1.41 28.72
N ASN A 517 0.86 -1.79 28.41
CA ASN A 517 2.05 -1.22 29.04
C ASN A 517 2.63 -0.09 28.19
N LEU A 518 2.34 1.14 28.59
CA LEU A 518 2.83 2.36 27.91
C LEU A 518 4.37 2.44 27.84
N ASP A 519 5.07 1.84 28.79
CA ASP A 519 6.51 1.97 28.88
C ASP A 519 7.29 1.12 27.88
N ASP A 520 6.62 0.13 27.25
CA ASP A 520 7.26 -0.81 26.33
C ASP A 520 7.07 -0.45 24.86
N VAL A 521 6.21 0.53 24.56
CA VAL A 521 5.71 0.78 23.20
C VAL A 521 5.97 2.21 22.73
N VAL A 522 6.18 2.33 21.43
CA VAL A 522 6.16 3.59 20.69
C VAL A 522 5.23 3.40 19.51
N TYR A 523 4.33 4.35 19.29
CA TYR A 523 3.43 4.36 18.15
C TYR A 523 3.87 5.40 17.14
N ALA A 524 3.51 5.16 15.89
CA ALA A 524 3.59 6.14 14.84
C ALA A 524 2.23 6.22 14.13
N VAL A 525 1.75 7.43 13.91
CA VAL A 525 0.51 7.70 13.19
C VAL A 525 0.84 8.49 11.94
N THR A 526 0.38 8.00 10.79
CA THR A 526 0.47 8.70 9.50
C THR A 526 -0.94 8.97 8.99
N ALA A 527 -1.10 10.07 8.27
CA ALA A 527 -2.33 10.39 7.54
C ALA A 527 -2.19 9.93 6.09
N LEU A 528 -3.28 9.45 5.51
CA LEU A 528 -3.32 9.03 4.11
C LEU A 528 -4.46 9.70 3.37
N ASP A 529 -4.19 10.14 2.15
CA ASP A 529 -5.21 10.64 1.25
C ASP A 529 -6.04 9.48 0.66
N ARG A 530 -7.02 9.81 -0.17
CA ARG A 530 -7.89 8.81 -0.80
C ARG A 530 -7.14 7.87 -1.74
N LEU A 531 -6.02 8.31 -2.31
CA LEU A 531 -5.16 7.54 -3.21
C LEU A 531 -3.98 6.86 -2.50
N HIS A 532 -4.00 6.83 -1.17
CA HIS A 532 -3.08 6.12 -0.29
C HIS A 532 -1.66 6.71 -0.21
N HIS A 533 -1.47 7.96 -0.65
CA HIS A 533 -0.25 8.72 -0.37
C HIS A 533 -0.17 8.98 1.13
N GLU A 534 0.97 8.68 1.71
CA GLU A 534 1.16 8.63 3.15
C GLU A 534 2.03 9.78 3.64
N SER A 535 1.55 10.48 4.65
CA SER A 535 2.27 11.58 5.28
C SER A 535 3.46 11.10 6.10
N LYS A 536 4.29 12.05 6.54
CA LYS A 536 5.30 11.75 7.56
C LYS A 536 4.62 11.32 8.85
N GLU A 537 5.32 10.52 9.63
CA GLU A 537 4.83 10.00 10.90
C GLU A 537 4.85 11.02 12.04
N LEU A 538 3.75 11.04 12.80
CA LEU A 538 3.69 11.57 14.17
C LEU A 538 4.04 10.42 15.13
N ILE A 539 5.10 10.58 15.92
CA ILE A 539 5.48 9.59 16.93
C ILE A 539 4.76 9.90 18.25
N ILE A 540 4.24 8.86 18.90
CA ILE A 540 3.49 8.96 20.16
C ILE A 540 4.02 7.92 21.16
N GLY A 541 4.42 8.36 22.36
CA GLY A 541 4.92 7.50 23.45
C GLY A 541 5.11 8.24 24.77
N THR A 542 5.48 7.54 25.85
CA THR A 542 5.76 8.14 27.16
C THR A 542 7.23 8.59 27.30
N GLY A 543 7.45 9.79 27.85
CA GLY A 543 8.78 10.33 28.13
C GLY A 543 9.61 10.58 26.86
N GLN A 544 9.00 11.29 25.90
CA GLN A 544 9.56 11.64 24.59
C GLN A 544 9.29 13.13 24.32
N SER A 545 10.21 13.77 23.60
CA SER A 545 10.03 15.14 23.11
C SER A 545 8.78 15.26 22.24
N ASN A 546 8.08 16.37 22.38
CA ASN A 546 6.89 16.69 21.59
C ASN A 546 7.22 16.88 20.10
N TYR A 547 8.48 17.18 19.77
CA TYR A 547 8.91 17.58 18.44
C TYR A 547 9.89 16.60 17.78
N PHE A 548 10.68 15.87 18.58
CA PHE A 548 11.77 15.02 18.09
C PHE A 548 11.76 13.62 18.69
N TYR A 549 11.49 12.62 17.86
CA TYR A 549 11.28 11.26 18.36
C TYR A 549 12.55 10.60 18.92
N ASP A 550 13.73 11.05 18.50
CA ASP A 550 15.00 10.50 18.98
C ASP A 550 15.45 11.11 20.31
N VAL A 551 14.68 12.04 20.88
CA VAL A 551 14.85 12.55 22.25
C VAL A 551 13.79 11.89 23.14
N ASN A 552 14.21 10.84 23.86
CA ASN A 552 13.33 9.99 24.66
C ASN A 552 13.93 9.76 26.06
N ARG A 553 13.43 8.78 26.83
CA ARG A 553 13.88 8.50 28.20
C ARG A 553 15.41 8.37 28.35
N GLY A 554 16.13 7.89 27.34
CA GLY A 554 17.61 7.85 27.38
C GLY A 554 18.26 9.24 27.45
N GLN A 555 17.51 10.27 27.11
CA GLN A 555 17.82 11.69 27.21
C GLN A 555 16.70 12.43 27.97
N ALA A 556 16.05 11.79 28.95
CA ALA A 556 14.96 12.40 29.72
C ALA A 556 15.37 13.76 30.32
N TRP A 557 16.63 13.85 30.76
CA TRP A 557 17.23 15.08 31.31
C TRP A 557 17.28 16.23 30.31
N ALA A 558 17.19 15.99 29.00
CA ALA A 558 17.28 17.00 27.95
C ALA A 558 15.93 17.29 27.26
N ILE A 559 14.86 16.53 27.55
CA ILE A 559 13.58 16.66 26.83
C ILE A 559 13.03 18.08 26.96
N GLU A 560 12.89 18.57 28.20
CA GLU A 560 12.35 19.90 28.48
C GLU A 560 13.20 21.01 27.84
N ALA A 561 14.52 20.86 27.90
CA ALA A 561 15.44 21.80 27.27
C ALA A 561 15.29 21.82 25.75
N VAL A 562 15.21 20.65 25.11
CA VAL A 562 15.05 20.57 23.66
C VAL A 562 13.70 21.14 23.22
N ASP A 563 12.62 20.79 23.90
CA ASP A 563 11.27 21.23 23.54
C ASP A 563 11.11 22.74 23.73
N SER A 564 11.53 23.27 24.88
CA SER A 564 11.42 24.70 25.18
C SER A 564 12.25 25.57 24.25
N LEU A 565 13.45 25.11 23.87
CA LEU A 565 14.30 25.84 22.93
C LEU A 565 13.78 25.77 21.50
N HIS A 566 13.12 24.68 21.12
CA HIS A 566 12.48 24.58 19.81
C HIS A 566 11.28 25.52 19.70
N GLU A 567 10.45 25.60 20.74
CA GLU A 567 9.31 26.52 20.82
C GLU A 567 9.69 28.00 20.75
N LYS A 568 10.93 28.34 21.13
CA LYS A 568 11.50 29.69 21.05
C LYS A 568 12.26 29.97 19.75
N ASP A 569 12.19 29.07 18.77
CA ASP A 569 12.95 29.14 17.50
C ASP A 569 14.49 29.19 17.68
N ILE A 570 15.00 28.74 18.83
CA ILE A 570 16.45 28.76 19.13
C ILE A 570 17.14 27.57 18.50
N ILE A 571 16.56 26.37 18.64
CA ILE A 571 17.09 25.13 18.07
C ILE A 571 16.14 24.52 17.05
N ASN A 572 16.72 23.86 16.06
CA ASN A 572 16.01 23.08 15.06
C ASN A 572 16.55 21.66 14.97
N GLY A 573 15.70 20.75 14.51
CA GLY A 573 16.07 19.36 14.24
C GLY A 573 17.03 19.24 13.05
N VAL A 574 17.48 18.01 12.80
CA VAL A 574 18.36 17.65 11.67
C VAL A 574 17.57 17.15 10.45
N GLY A 575 16.25 17.37 10.46
CA GLY A 575 15.31 16.82 9.48
C GLY A 575 14.63 15.54 9.96
N HIS A 576 13.56 15.14 9.25
CA HIS A 576 12.80 13.91 9.49
C HIS A 576 12.34 13.69 10.94
N GLY A 577 11.95 14.76 11.67
CA GLY A 577 11.52 14.63 13.07
C GLY A 577 12.62 14.19 14.05
N LYS A 578 13.90 14.30 13.66
CA LYS A 578 15.05 14.01 14.53
C LYS A 578 15.70 15.29 15.04
N PHE A 579 16.15 15.24 16.29
CA PHE A 579 17.07 16.21 16.87
C PHE A 579 18.53 15.75 16.78
N ALA A 580 18.78 14.44 16.71
CA ALA A 580 20.08 13.78 16.81
C ALA A 580 20.83 14.10 18.13
N PRO A 581 20.25 13.78 19.30
CA PRO A 581 20.75 14.26 20.59
C PRO A 581 22.18 13.81 20.91
N LYS A 582 22.62 12.66 20.39
CA LYS A 582 23.98 12.11 20.61
C LYS A 582 25.00 12.56 19.57
N ARG A 583 24.59 13.26 18.51
CA ARG A 583 25.51 13.76 17.49
C ARG A 583 26.37 14.85 18.13
N ASN A 584 27.68 14.80 17.87
CA ASN A 584 28.59 15.86 18.30
C ASN A 584 28.20 17.17 17.62
N ILE A 585 28.23 18.26 18.38
CA ILE A 585 27.89 19.59 17.87
C ILE A 585 29.09 20.24 17.19
N THR A 586 28.86 20.88 16.05
CA THR A 586 29.87 21.66 15.33
C THR A 586 29.95 23.08 15.88
N ARG A 587 31.07 23.76 15.62
CA ARG A 587 31.27 25.17 16.01
C ARG A 587 30.23 26.11 15.40
N ALA A 588 29.84 25.86 14.16
CA ALA A 588 28.80 26.62 13.47
C ALA A 588 27.41 26.38 14.07
N ASP A 589 27.02 25.12 14.29
CA ASP A 589 25.73 24.80 14.89
C ASP A 589 25.60 25.45 16.27
N PHE A 590 26.64 25.36 17.12
CA PHE A 590 26.59 25.95 18.45
C PHE A 590 26.53 27.48 18.41
N LEU A 591 27.28 28.14 17.50
CA LEU A 591 27.24 29.59 17.35
C LEU A 591 25.83 30.09 16.99
N ILE A 592 25.14 29.41 16.07
CA ILE A 592 23.77 29.76 15.68
C ILE A 592 22.83 29.66 16.88
N ILE A 593 22.90 28.55 17.64
CA ILE A 593 22.07 28.35 18.84
C ILE A 593 22.29 29.48 19.84
N VAL A 594 23.55 29.83 20.12
CA VAL A 594 23.89 30.91 21.05
C VAL A 594 23.34 32.26 20.55
N MET A 595 23.57 32.60 19.28
CA MET A 595 23.08 33.86 18.70
C MET A 595 21.55 33.97 18.76
N ASN A 596 20.84 32.89 18.39
CA ASN A 596 19.38 32.85 18.45
C ASN A 596 18.86 33.01 19.88
N SER A 597 19.56 32.43 20.87
CA SER A 597 19.19 32.52 22.29
C SER A 597 19.15 33.96 22.82
N PHE A 598 19.93 34.85 22.20
CA PHE A 598 19.99 36.27 22.56
C PHE A 598 19.34 37.19 21.50
N GLY A 599 18.56 36.64 20.58
CA GLY A 599 17.85 37.40 19.55
C GLY A 599 18.77 38.06 18.51
N ILE A 600 20.02 37.61 18.39
CA ILE A 600 21.01 38.16 17.46
C ILE A 600 20.79 37.54 16.08
N LYS A 601 20.14 38.30 15.20
CA LYS A 601 19.88 37.87 13.82
C LYS A 601 21.13 38.00 12.95
N ALA A 602 21.27 37.10 11.97
CA ALA A 602 22.31 37.20 10.97
C ALA A 602 22.10 38.43 10.07
N ASP A 603 23.15 39.24 9.90
CA ASP A 603 23.20 40.32 8.92
C ASP A 603 23.33 39.73 7.52
N THR A 604 22.32 39.96 6.67
CA THR A 604 22.30 39.48 5.29
C THR A 604 23.32 40.18 4.40
N HIS A 605 23.77 41.37 4.78
CA HIS A 605 24.73 42.19 4.02
C HIS A 605 26.17 42.03 4.50
N VAL A 606 26.46 41.07 5.37
CA VAL A 606 27.81 40.90 5.91
C VAL A 606 28.83 40.57 4.81
N THR A 607 29.89 41.39 4.73
CA THR A 607 30.98 41.28 3.74
C THR A 607 32.31 40.84 4.36
N ASN A 608 32.56 41.16 5.63
CA ASN A 608 33.75 40.70 6.38
C ASN A 608 33.46 39.35 7.07
N ASN A 609 34.28 38.34 6.79
CA ASN A 609 34.12 37.00 7.36
C ASN A 609 35.46 36.29 7.57
N PHE A 610 35.45 35.12 8.22
CA PHE A 610 36.61 34.23 8.28
C PHE A 610 36.86 33.60 6.91
N SER A 611 38.13 33.27 6.61
CA SER A 611 38.51 32.74 5.29
C SER A 611 37.93 31.36 4.99
N ASP A 612 37.52 30.63 6.03
CA ASP A 612 36.88 29.31 5.95
C ASP A 612 35.36 29.34 6.18
N ALA A 613 34.73 30.53 6.09
CA ALA A 613 33.29 30.67 6.28
C ALA A 613 32.45 30.05 5.15
N GLY A 614 33.03 29.85 3.96
CA GLY A 614 32.38 29.25 2.79
C GLY A 614 31.09 29.94 2.36
N ASN A 615 30.25 29.22 1.61
CA ASN A 615 28.86 29.60 1.30
C ASN A 615 27.92 28.49 1.80
N ARG A 616 27.48 28.64 3.05
CA ARG A 616 26.69 27.65 3.82
C ARG A 616 25.66 28.38 4.68
N TYR A 617 24.75 27.61 5.28
CA TYR A 617 23.68 28.13 6.15
C TYR A 617 24.21 28.99 7.33
N TYR A 618 25.42 28.71 7.81
CA TYR A 618 26.04 29.46 8.91
C TYR A 618 26.85 30.69 8.48
N THR A 619 27.12 30.89 7.18
CA THR A 619 28.08 31.91 6.72
C THR A 619 27.70 33.32 7.20
N LYS A 620 26.42 33.67 7.14
CA LYS A 620 25.94 35.00 7.55
C LYS A 620 25.96 35.18 9.07
N TYR A 621 25.57 34.15 9.83
CA TYR A 621 25.72 34.15 11.30
C TYR A 621 27.17 34.33 11.71
N LEU A 622 28.09 33.59 11.08
CA LEU A 622 29.50 33.63 11.38
C LEU A 622 30.13 35.01 11.09
N GLY A 623 29.80 35.61 9.95
CA GLY A 623 30.27 36.96 9.62
C GLY A 623 29.71 38.02 10.57
N THR A 624 28.43 37.89 10.95
CA THR A 624 27.80 38.77 11.94
C THR A 624 28.54 38.68 13.26
N ALA A 625 28.71 37.47 13.79
CA ALA A 625 29.40 37.21 15.05
C ALA A 625 30.85 37.74 15.03
N LYS A 626 31.55 37.65 13.90
CA LYS A 626 32.88 38.25 13.72
C LYS A 626 32.82 39.78 13.84
N ASN A 627 31.91 40.42 13.13
CA ASN A 627 31.81 41.88 13.06
C ASN A 627 31.45 42.52 14.39
N ILE A 628 30.57 41.89 15.18
CA ILE A 628 30.21 42.38 16.53
C ILE A 628 31.17 41.88 17.62
N GLY A 629 32.21 41.13 17.24
CA GLY A 629 33.25 40.66 18.15
C GLY A 629 32.81 39.56 19.12
N LEU A 630 31.80 38.77 18.78
CA LEU A 630 31.36 37.60 19.57
C LEU A 630 32.35 36.44 19.48
N VAL A 631 33.08 36.32 18.36
CA VAL A 631 34.05 35.24 18.13
C VAL A 631 35.34 35.78 17.52
N LEU A 632 36.48 35.27 17.97
CA LEU A 632 37.83 35.73 17.55
C LEU A 632 38.55 34.77 16.59
N GLY A 633 37.97 33.59 16.29
CA GLY A 633 38.60 32.56 15.47
C GLY A 633 39.68 31.75 16.21
N VAL A 634 40.46 30.98 15.46
CA VAL A 634 41.55 30.12 15.97
C VAL A 634 42.95 30.56 15.48
N GLY A 635 43.05 31.77 14.93
CA GLY A 635 44.26 32.28 14.25
C GLY A 635 44.17 32.18 12.73
N ASN A 636 45.06 32.90 12.02
CA ASN A 636 45.13 32.93 10.55
C ASN A 636 43.79 33.23 9.84
N ASN A 637 42.93 34.04 10.47
CA ASN A 637 41.57 34.36 9.98
C ASN A 637 40.67 33.11 9.78
N LEU A 638 40.86 32.04 10.54
CA LEU A 638 40.05 30.81 10.51
C LEU A 638 39.10 30.70 11.71
N PHE A 639 37.95 30.04 11.51
CA PHE A 639 36.99 29.70 12.58
C PHE A 639 36.78 28.20 12.79
N LEU A 640 36.98 27.38 11.75
CA LEU A 640 36.71 25.94 11.67
C LEU A 640 35.24 25.57 11.91
N PRO A 641 34.28 26.11 11.14
CA PRO A 641 32.84 26.00 11.41
C PRO A 641 32.32 24.56 11.54
N GLU A 642 32.85 23.64 10.74
CA GLU A 642 32.37 22.24 10.69
C GLU A 642 33.08 21.31 11.69
N LYS A 643 34.07 21.82 12.44
CA LYS A 643 34.78 21.04 13.44
C LYS A 643 33.89 20.79 14.65
N ASN A 644 33.85 19.55 15.12
CA ASN A 644 33.19 19.19 16.38
C ASN A 644 33.88 19.86 17.57
N MET A 645 33.08 20.26 18.56
CA MET A 645 33.57 20.96 19.75
C MET A 645 33.80 19.99 20.90
N SER A 646 34.91 20.19 21.64
CA SER A 646 35.02 19.66 22.99
C SER A 646 34.10 20.41 23.95
N ARG A 647 33.76 19.80 25.08
CA ARG A 647 32.97 20.44 26.13
C ARG A 647 33.62 21.73 26.62
N GLN A 648 34.95 21.74 26.81
CA GLN A 648 35.66 22.96 27.21
C GLN A 648 35.59 24.07 26.16
N ASP A 649 35.65 23.73 24.86
CA ASP A 649 35.53 24.74 23.80
C ASP A 649 34.12 25.35 23.75
N MET A 650 33.09 24.52 23.96
CA MET A 650 31.69 24.96 24.01
C MET A 650 31.50 25.97 25.14
N PHE A 651 32.04 25.68 26.32
CA PHE A 651 31.98 26.56 27.49
C PHE A 651 32.73 27.88 27.29
N VAL A 652 33.91 27.85 26.66
CA VAL A 652 34.68 29.08 26.35
C VAL A 652 33.93 29.98 25.38
N VAL A 653 33.34 29.42 24.32
CA VAL A 653 32.55 30.21 23.36
C VAL A 653 31.36 30.87 24.07
N LEU A 654 30.64 30.10 24.88
CA LEU A 654 29.49 30.58 25.62
C LEU A 654 29.85 31.69 26.62
N TYR A 655 30.87 31.47 27.44
CA TYR A 655 31.36 32.46 28.41
C TYR A 655 31.72 33.79 27.74
N ARG A 656 32.48 33.74 26.63
CA ARG A 656 32.88 34.96 25.90
C ARG A 656 31.68 35.71 25.34
N VAL A 657 30.67 34.99 24.84
CA VAL A 657 29.45 35.63 24.34
C VAL A 657 28.70 36.31 25.50
N LEU A 658 28.54 35.62 26.63
CA LEU A 658 27.88 36.18 27.81
C LEU A 658 28.60 37.43 28.33
N ASP A 659 29.93 37.36 28.46
CA ASP A 659 30.77 38.49 28.88
C ASP A 659 30.61 39.68 27.93
N LYS A 660 30.71 39.42 26.62
CA LYS A 660 30.57 40.45 25.59
C LYS A 660 29.20 41.13 25.60
N LEU A 661 28.15 40.39 25.94
CA LEU A 661 26.78 40.91 26.04
C LEU A 661 26.47 41.54 27.41
N GLY A 662 27.39 41.49 28.39
CA GLY A 662 27.12 41.91 29.76
C GLY A 662 26.04 41.05 30.43
N LYS A 663 25.99 39.76 30.07
CA LYS A 663 24.98 38.77 30.48
C LYS A 663 25.58 37.62 31.28
N LEU A 664 26.79 37.77 31.83
CA LEU A 664 27.35 36.79 32.74
C LEU A 664 26.45 36.67 34.00
N PRO A 665 25.91 35.48 34.30
CA PRO A 665 24.99 35.32 35.42
C PRO A 665 25.69 35.43 36.77
N GLU A 666 24.98 35.98 37.76
CA GLU A 666 25.48 36.11 39.13
C GLU A 666 25.75 34.73 39.79
N TYR A 667 26.70 34.72 40.72
CA TYR A 667 27.08 33.53 41.49
C TYR A 667 25.91 33.02 42.35
N VAL A 668 25.73 31.69 42.42
CA VAL A 668 24.66 31.09 43.22
C VAL A 668 25.26 30.26 44.36
N GLU A 669 24.96 30.63 45.61
CA GLU A 669 25.53 30.03 46.83
C GLU A 669 25.28 28.51 46.96
N LEU A 670 24.25 27.98 46.30
CA LEU A 670 23.87 26.56 46.29
C LEU A 670 24.40 25.76 45.09
N ALA A 671 25.24 26.35 44.22
CA ALA A 671 25.88 25.62 43.11
C ALA A 671 27.02 24.72 43.61
N LYS A 672 27.35 23.65 42.86
CA LYS A 672 28.57 22.87 43.11
C LYS A 672 29.79 23.78 42.97
N LYS A 673 30.80 23.57 43.81
CA LYS A 673 32.08 24.28 43.68
C LYS A 673 32.86 23.70 42.51
N PHE A 674 33.64 24.56 41.85
CA PHE A 674 34.52 24.12 40.78
C PHE A 674 35.50 23.04 41.27
N GLU A 675 35.95 23.15 42.51
CA GLU A 675 36.86 22.21 43.17
C GLU A 675 36.23 20.85 43.52
N ASP A 676 34.89 20.71 43.42
CA ASP A 676 34.19 19.44 43.67
C ASP A 676 34.37 18.43 42.52
N PHE A 677 34.90 18.85 41.38
CA PHE A 677 35.06 18.00 40.20
C PHE A 677 36.43 17.33 40.16
N SER A 678 36.42 16.00 40.01
CA SER A 678 37.62 15.16 40.06
C SER A 678 38.55 15.31 38.84
N ASP A 679 38.10 15.94 37.77
CA ASP A 679 38.80 16.07 36.49
C ASP A 679 39.15 17.51 36.10
N ILE A 680 39.15 18.45 37.06
CA ILE A 680 39.56 19.84 36.79
C ILE A 680 41.00 19.95 36.27
N GLY A 681 41.88 19.03 36.65
CA GLY A 681 43.27 18.97 36.16
C GLY A 681 43.40 18.62 34.68
N GLU A 682 42.32 18.14 34.03
CA GLU A 682 42.30 17.88 32.59
C GLU A 682 41.93 19.13 31.77
N ILE A 683 41.47 20.22 32.42
CA ILE A 683 41.05 21.44 31.74
C ILE A 683 42.29 22.18 31.21
N SER A 684 42.25 22.58 29.94
CA SER A 684 43.31 23.46 29.41
C SER A 684 43.24 24.85 30.03
N ASP A 685 44.39 25.47 30.29
CA ASP A 685 44.53 26.80 30.90
C ASP A 685 43.55 27.85 30.33
N TYR A 686 43.40 27.91 29.00
CA TYR A 686 42.52 28.86 28.33
C TYR A 686 41.02 28.71 28.65
N ALA A 687 40.61 27.56 29.21
CA ALA A 687 39.22 27.23 29.50
C ALA A 687 38.89 27.24 31.00
N VAL A 688 39.90 27.33 31.88
CA VAL A 688 39.70 27.24 33.34
C VAL A 688 38.73 28.29 33.83
N GLU A 689 38.95 29.56 33.48
CA GLU A 689 38.10 30.69 33.89
C GLU A 689 36.64 30.50 33.45
N ALA A 690 36.43 30.20 32.17
CA ALA A 690 35.10 30.01 31.61
C ALA A 690 34.34 28.86 32.28
N ILE A 691 34.99 27.72 32.49
CA ILE A 691 34.36 26.56 33.11
C ILE A 691 34.06 26.82 34.58
N LYS A 692 35.03 27.39 35.31
CA LYS A 692 34.85 27.77 36.71
C LYS A 692 33.62 28.67 36.88
N TYR A 693 33.53 29.73 36.08
CA TYR A 693 32.42 30.66 36.12
C TYR A 693 31.07 29.98 35.86
N LEU A 694 30.98 29.17 34.80
CA LEU A 694 29.71 28.52 34.44
C LEU A 694 29.28 27.44 35.45
N VAL A 695 30.22 26.79 36.12
CA VAL A 695 29.95 25.85 37.22
C VAL A 695 29.42 26.59 38.44
N GLU A 696 30.13 27.63 38.86
CA GLU A 696 29.81 28.43 40.05
C GLU A 696 28.53 29.26 39.89
N ALA A 697 28.21 29.67 38.66
CA ALA A 697 26.91 30.26 38.31
C ALA A 697 25.79 29.21 38.21
N GLY A 698 26.06 27.92 38.46
CA GLY A 698 25.08 26.82 38.43
C GLY A 698 24.56 26.48 37.03
N LEU A 699 25.20 26.95 35.97
CA LEU A 699 24.82 26.64 34.59
C LEU A 699 25.33 25.27 34.13
N VAL A 700 26.43 24.81 34.71
CA VAL A 700 27.06 23.52 34.41
C VAL A 700 27.13 22.66 35.68
N GLN A 701 26.40 21.54 35.68
CA GLN A 701 26.33 20.63 36.83
C GLN A 701 27.26 19.41 36.73
N GLY A 702 27.85 19.20 35.55
CA GLY A 702 28.67 18.04 35.20
C GLY A 702 27.91 16.72 35.10
N ASN A 703 28.65 15.62 34.93
CA ASN A 703 28.14 14.25 34.94
C ASN A 703 28.67 13.57 36.20
N GLY A 704 27.85 13.53 37.26
CA GLY A 704 28.29 13.10 38.58
C GLY A 704 29.34 14.05 39.16
N SER A 705 30.55 13.54 39.41
CA SER A 705 31.72 14.28 39.92
C SER A 705 32.73 14.66 38.83
N LYS A 706 32.33 14.66 37.55
CA LYS A 706 33.21 14.96 36.40
C LYS A 706 32.61 15.99 35.44
N LEU A 707 33.45 16.83 34.84
CA LEU A 707 33.09 17.81 33.81
C LEU A 707 33.33 17.30 32.38
N LYS A 708 34.24 16.32 32.23
CA LYS A 708 34.71 15.70 30.98
C LYS A 708 35.18 16.75 29.95
N PRO A 709 36.12 17.64 30.28
CA PRO A 709 36.44 18.82 29.46
C PRO A 709 36.90 18.47 28.04
N LYS A 710 37.61 17.35 27.86
CA LYS A 710 38.12 16.88 26.56
C LYS A 710 37.12 16.08 25.73
N ALA A 711 36.01 15.63 26.31
CA ALA A 711 35.00 14.90 25.56
C ALA A 711 34.31 15.81 24.54
N MET A 712 33.87 15.24 23.42
CA MET A 712 33.08 15.98 22.43
C MET A 712 31.71 16.30 23.01
N ALA A 713 31.26 17.53 22.83
CA ALA A 713 29.95 17.98 23.26
C ALA A 713 28.88 17.48 22.28
N THR A 714 27.81 16.91 22.81
CA THR A 714 26.65 16.47 22.04
C THR A 714 25.62 17.59 21.88
N ARG A 715 24.72 17.45 20.89
CA ARG A 715 23.62 18.39 20.67
C ARG A 715 22.68 18.51 21.87
N ALA A 716 22.39 17.40 22.57
CA ALA A 716 21.56 17.43 23.77
C ALA A 716 22.23 18.20 24.92
N GLU A 717 23.54 18.02 25.12
CA GLU A 717 24.29 18.75 26.15
C GLU A 717 24.35 20.24 25.84
N ALA A 718 24.54 20.61 24.57
CA ALA A 718 24.49 22.01 24.14
C ALA A 718 23.12 22.64 24.38
N ALA A 719 22.03 21.95 24.03
CA ALA A 719 20.68 22.41 24.30
C ALA A 719 20.44 22.61 25.80
N GLN A 720 20.86 21.65 26.65
CA GLN A 720 20.67 21.75 28.08
C GLN A 720 21.39 22.95 28.70
N VAL A 721 22.64 23.19 28.31
CA VAL A 721 23.42 24.32 28.84
C VAL A 721 22.80 25.66 28.44
N ILE A 722 22.29 25.77 27.21
CA ILE A 722 21.60 26.97 26.73
C ILE A 722 20.27 27.17 27.45
N TYR A 723 19.50 26.10 27.65
CA TYR A 723 18.25 26.14 28.41
C TYR A 723 18.48 26.65 29.85
N ASN A 724 19.52 26.16 30.53
CA ASN A 724 19.88 26.61 31.87
C ASN A 724 20.18 28.13 31.94
N ILE A 725 20.64 28.74 30.84
CA ILE A 725 20.93 30.17 30.78
C ILE A 725 19.66 30.98 30.60
N ILE A 726 18.82 30.63 29.63
CA ILE A 726 17.66 31.44 29.27
C ILE A 726 16.45 31.23 30.19
N SER A 727 16.49 30.19 31.02
CA SER A 727 15.48 29.88 32.04
C SER A 727 15.83 30.45 33.41
N LYS A 728 17.02 31.05 33.55
CA LYS A 728 17.38 31.95 34.65
C LYS A 728 17.12 33.38 34.22
#